data_AF-A0A9D4CL72-F1
#
_entry.id   AF-A0A9D4CL72-F1
#
_cell.length_a   1.000
_cell.length_b   1.000
_cell.length_c   1.000
_cell.angle_alpha   90.00
_cell.angle_beta   90.00
_cell.angle_gamma   90.00
#
_symmetry.space_group_name_H-M   'P 1'
#
loop_
_entity.id
_entity.type
_entity.pdbx_description
1 polymer ?
#
loop_
_entity_poly.entity_id
_entity_poly.type
_entity_poly.pdbx_seq_one_letter_code
_entity_poly.pdbx_strand_id
1 'polypeptide(L)'
;MMYYLGYILFGLCVTRADSTDPDPAKYSPNELKKNSFACEHRSVNLQCQEGLIRVLFANYGRANLYVCGMNDIARGWSVNCSANDSIRIVSERCDHKRSCDVIASNAIFGEPCPSTDKYLEIAYFCYDDKSARCAKPEGDLVNIEKQFYDDGETISITNRNCEAGYHPSSGDITLACKSGQWSKEISCVPDPAKYPLTQKTKTFACENRSAILHCKESLIRVLFANYGRANLYVCGMNDINSRWSVNCSANDSMRIVSERCDHKRSCDVNASNAIFGDPCWLTRKYMEIEYLCYHDKTLLQCESDIDFNNETWRIVAAGFVETHNCSNGYKGIVTRKCNAKGIYEQPVYNCTKEAIHDLLKMIKITTVAETIEGLRTAMRASPDNDNTTAEHQNIHVGDIEAATQIIQFIVNYIEINTSTIENVTDSFVDVVDNLISERATQSWGALMDKGGSAAVINVLDEFIFKVANNISVTQQNLTVAKENILIEIGTVDECSMIKFPDTEKNGNLPSWTSNRRTSIEVICSESGSLTFSGSLFRNLSSIMSTRNENATHVEINAPVLAFTIHKSRKESSERLDMTLVFQLFKTGLEKPSCSFWKMGNSSDQGFWSSDGCKMVEYNQQSGRVTCSCNHLTSFAVLMSPATIIDMIHHQALSAITVVGCSLSLGGLFTTAVIYACFWRMVKSNRAILLLNLCGALFFAYLAFLIGIKRTQPMGACTFTAVLLHYVYLVAFFLMLAEGGDIALMVMRPLAKWNVIPYFLAGAYGIPAIIVGISMGATQLDGYGNERFCWLTVESGLFWAFAGPVLAIVMANLIFLVLVLKKLFGVSAMSKKTDAEKIKAGVRSVFILLPVLGLTWVLGIFAVNKDTLVFQYLFAIFNSVQGFLIFLVQCVFDKKVRDALRQIKVTWFTTSDVRTGDTNVDSTQKSASRNIIASR
;
A
#
# COMPACT_ATOMS: atom_id res chain seq x y z
N MET A 1 -0.96 53.39 14.64
CA MET A 1 -0.51 52.17 13.94
C MET A 1 -1.33 50.92 14.31
N MET A 2 -1.71 50.66 15.57
CA MET A 2 -2.60 49.53 15.95
C MET A 2 -4.06 49.66 15.44
N TYR A 3 -4.49 50.85 15.02
CA TYR A 3 -5.81 51.08 14.40
C TYR A 3 -5.90 50.60 12.94
N TYR A 4 -4.79 50.58 12.20
CA TYR A 4 -4.76 50.15 10.80
C TYR A 4 -4.72 48.62 10.66
N LEU A 5 -4.14 47.90 11.63
CA LEU A 5 -4.10 46.43 11.61
C LEU A 5 -5.49 45.81 11.79
N GLY A 6 -6.34 46.41 12.63
CA GLY A 6 -7.73 45.98 12.80
C GLY A 6 -8.62 46.29 11.59
N TYR A 7 -8.33 47.38 10.86
CA TYR A 7 -9.04 47.73 9.63
C TYR A 7 -8.66 46.82 8.45
N ILE A 8 -7.38 46.43 8.36
CA ILE A 8 -6.87 45.50 7.33
C ILE A 8 -7.42 44.07 7.55
N LEU A 9 -7.56 43.64 8.82
CA LEU A 9 -8.13 42.31 9.14
C LEU A 9 -9.66 42.22 8.98
N PHE A 10 -10.38 43.35 9.01
CA PHE A 10 -11.83 43.38 8.77
C PHE A 10 -12.19 43.59 7.28
N GLY A 11 -11.27 44.17 6.49
CA GLY A 11 -11.45 44.42 5.05
C GLY A 11 -11.34 43.19 4.14
N LEU A 12 -10.79 42.08 4.64
CA LEU A 12 -10.61 40.84 3.85
C LEU A 12 -11.76 39.82 3.98
N CYS A 13 -12.81 40.11 4.76
CA CYS A 13 -13.88 39.14 5.06
C CYS A 13 -15.29 39.55 4.60
N VAL A 14 -15.43 40.67 3.88
CA VAL A 14 -16.71 41.08 3.28
C VAL A 14 -16.50 41.52 1.84
N THR A 15 -16.23 40.55 0.97
CA THR A 15 -16.58 40.66 -0.45
C THR A 15 -17.45 39.48 -0.83
N ARG A 16 -18.49 39.85 -1.58
CA ARG A 16 -19.58 39.06 -2.13
C ARG A 16 -19.03 37.85 -2.88
N ALA A 17 -19.40 36.65 -2.45
CA ALA A 17 -19.19 35.42 -3.20
C ALA A 17 -20.17 35.39 -4.37
N ASP A 18 -19.67 35.58 -5.59
CA ASP A 18 -20.26 34.97 -6.77
C ASP A 18 -19.67 33.55 -6.91
N SER A 19 -20.57 32.61 -7.16
CA SER A 19 -20.37 31.18 -7.24
C SER A 19 -19.42 30.79 -8.37
N THR A 20 -18.35 30.09 -8.03
CA THR A 20 -17.69 29.13 -8.92
C THR A 20 -17.47 27.84 -8.14
N ASP A 21 -18.20 26.80 -8.56
CA ASP A 21 -18.06 25.43 -8.07
C ASP A 21 -16.64 24.89 -8.36
N PRO A 22 -16.01 24.19 -7.41
CA PRO A 22 -14.90 23.30 -7.71
C PRO A 22 -15.44 21.91 -8.08
N ASP A 23 -15.05 21.46 -9.27
CA ASP A 23 -15.26 20.10 -9.78
C ASP A 23 -14.86 19.01 -8.78
N PRO A 24 -15.73 18.00 -8.53
CA PRO A 24 -15.38 16.78 -7.82
C PRO A 24 -15.03 15.68 -8.82
N ALA A 25 -13.74 15.29 -8.95
CA ALA A 25 -13.36 13.98 -9.50
C ALA A 25 -11.85 13.70 -9.40
N LYS A 26 -11.45 12.84 -8.46
CA LYS A 26 -10.46 11.78 -8.73
C LYS A 26 -10.52 10.71 -7.63
N TYR A 27 -11.62 9.96 -7.64
CA TYR A 27 -11.63 8.62 -7.06
C TYR A 27 -11.23 7.64 -8.17
N SER A 28 -10.24 6.80 -7.87
CA SER A 28 -10.01 5.53 -8.55
C SER A 28 -10.96 4.50 -7.91
N PRO A 29 -11.87 3.86 -8.64
CA PRO A 29 -12.72 2.82 -8.08
C PRO A 29 -12.03 1.45 -8.21
N ASN A 30 -11.48 0.95 -7.10
CA ASN A 30 -11.58 -0.48 -6.84
C ASN A 30 -13.03 -0.74 -6.40
N GLU A 31 -13.94 -0.92 -7.35
CA GLU A 31 -15.32 -1.27 -7.04
C GLU A 31 -15.42 -2.75 -6.67
N LEU A 32 -15.86 -2.97 -5.43
CA LEU A 32 -16.02 -4.28 -4.79
C LEU A 32 -17.10 -5.11 -5.53
N LYS A 33 -16.71 -6.27 -6.08
CA LYS A 33 -17.64 -7.27 -6.65
C LYS A 33 -18.64 -7.73 -5.59
N LYS A 34 -19.94 -7.58 -5.85
CA LYS A 34 -21.03 -8.05 -4.98
C LYS A 34 -21.65 -9.32 -5.54
N ASN A 35 -21.78 -10.35 -4.72
CA ASN A 35 -22.50 -11.59 -5.06
C ASN A 35 -23.84 -11.61 -4.34
N SER A 36 -24.90 -12.10 -4.99
CA SER A 36 -26.24 -12.22 -4.43
C SER A 36 -26.93 -13.46 -4.97
N PHE A 37 -27.79 -14.08 -4.17
CA PHE A 37 -28.51 -15.28 -4.58
C PHE A 37 -29.97 -15.29 -4.10
N ALA A 38 -30.84 -15.98 -4.83
CA ALA A 38 -32.22 -16.27 -4.43
C ALA A 38 -32.58 -17.71 -4.79
N CYS A 39 -33.14 -18.44 -3.81
CA CYS A 39 -33.67 -19.77 -4.04
C CYS A 39 -34.91 -19.72 -4.96
N GLU A 40 -35.25 -20.84 -5.59
CA GLU A 40 -36.44 -20.95 -6.44
C GLU A 40 -37.69 -20.36 -5.77
N HIS A 41 -38.45 -19.58 -6.53
CA HIS A 41 -39.62 -18.78 -6.13
C HIS A 41 -39.36 -17.59 -5.19
N ARG A 42 -38.10 -17.26 -4.89
CA ARG A 42 -37.75 -16.03 -4.15
C ARG A 42 -37.18 -14.95 -5.07
N SER A 43 -37.27 -13.70 -4.63
CA SER A 43 -36.67 -12.56 -5.32
C SER A 43 -35.33 -12.16 -4.71
N VAL A 44 -34.43 -11.66 -5.54
CA VAL A 44 -33.19 -10.99 -5.15
C VAL A 44 -33.26 -9.53 -5.58
N ASN A 45 -32.95 -8.62 -4.66
CA ASN A 45 -32.82 -7.19 -4.91
C ASN A 45 -31.34 -6.83 -5.09
N LEU A 46 -31.00 -6.27 -6.25
CA LEU A 46 -29.69 -5.68 -6.52
C LEU A 46 -29.79 -4.17 -6.26
N GLN A 47 -28.86 -3.61 -5.49
CA GLN A 47 -28.84 -2.17 -5.20
C GLN A 47 -27.41 -1.60 -5.17
N CYS A 48 -27.28 -0.40 -5.76
CA CYS A 48 -26.10 0.45 -5.71
C CYS A 48 -26.43 1.74 -4.93
N GLN A 49 -25.60 2.08 -3.94
CA GLN A 49 -25.76 3.31 -3.16
C GLN A 49 -25.31 4.54 -3.96
N GLU A 50 -24.20 4.38 -4.71
CA GLU A 50 -23.70 5.31 -5.73
C GLU A 50 -23.38 4.51 -7.00
N GLY A 51 -23.52 5.12 -8.18
CA GLY A 51 -23.34 4.45 -9.47
C GLY A 51 -24.53 3.63 -9.99
N LEU A 52 -24.32 2.96 -11.12
CA LEU A 52 -25.27 2.12 -11.85
C LEU A 52 -24.84 0.64 -11.79
N ILE A 53 -25.80 -0.28 -11.74
CA ILE A 53 -25.53 -1.73 -11.73
C ILE A 53 -24.93 -2.14 -13.07
N ARG A 54 -23.88 -2.96 -13.00
CA ARG A 54 -23.37 -3.77 -14.11
C ARG A 54 -23.24 -5.23 -13.69
N VAL A 55 -24.03 -6.09 -14.32
CA VAL A 55 -24.06 -7.53 -14.08
C VAL A 55 -22.85 -8.17 -14.77
N LEU A 56 -22.06 -8.93 -14.02
CA LEU A 56 -20.89 -9.67 -14.50
C LEU A 56 -21.21 -11.13 -14.82
N PHE A 57 -22.14 -11.69 -14.07
CA PHE A 57 -22.51 -13.09 -14.13
C PHE A 57 -23.93 -13.27 -13.59
N ALA A 58 -24.73 -14.10 -14.23
CA ALA A 58 -25.91 -14.66 -13.61
C ALA A 58 -26.17 -16.09 -14.09
N ASN A 59 -26.61 -16.96 -13.18
CA ASN A 59 -27.00 -18.33 -13.47
C ASN A 59 -28.24 -18.71 -12.66
N TYR A 60 -29.31 -19.11 -13.36
CA TYR A 60 -30.47 -19.77 -12.77
C TYR A 60 -30.34 -21.28 -12.99
N GLY A 61 -30.05 -22.01 -11.92
CA GLY A 61 -29.73 -23.42 -12.00
C GLY A 61 -29.24 -23.96 -10.66
N ARG A 62 -28.49 -25.06 -10.67
CA ARG A 62 -27.83 -25.59 -9.48
C ARG A 62 -26.39 -25.94 -9.81
N ALA A 63 -25.45 -25.17 -9.28
CA ALA A 63 -24.02 -25.42 -9.38
C ALA A 63 -23.41 -25.92 -8.04
N ASN A 64 -24.17 -25.84 -6.95
CA ASN A 64 -23.75 -26.22 -5.60
C ASN A 64 -24.90 -26.94 -4.85
N LEU A 65 -24.56 -28.00 -4.12
CA LEU A 65 -25.51 -28.81 -3.34
C LEU A 65 -25.95 -28.14 -2.03
N TYR A 66 -25.15 -27.22 -1.48
CA TYR A 66 -25.37 -26.62 -0.16
C TYR A 66 -26.17 -25.31 -0.20
N VAL A 67 -26.16 -24.61 -1.34
CA VAL A 67 -26.91 -23.36 -1.52
C VAL A 67 -28.38 -23.69 -1.73
N CYS A 68 -29.24 -23.10 -0.89
CA CYS A 68 -30.69 -23.38 -0.86
C CYS A 68 -31.07 -24.85 -0.54
N GLY A 69 -30.17 -25.63 0.08
CA GLY A 69 -30.39 -27.03 0.45
C GLY A 69 -30.52 -27.20 1.96
N MET A 70 -31.68 -26.87 2.54
CA MET A 70 -31.94 -27.25 3.93
C MET A 70 -32.54 -28.66 3.97
N ASN A 71 -31.69 -29.65 4.28
CA ASN A 71 -32.02 -30.98 4.84
C ASN A 71 -32.29 -32.20 3.91
N ASP A 72 -31.82 -32.27 2.67
CA ASP A 72 -31.99 -33.53 1.88
C ASP A 72 -30.84 -33.80 0.86
N ILE A 73 -29.70 -34.32 1.34
CA ILE A 73 -28.54 -34.72 0.51
C ILE A 73 -28.80 -36.06 -0.24
N ALA A 74 -29.97 -36.68 -0.03
CA ALA A 74 -30.29 -38.02 -0.54
C ALA A 74 -30.94 -38.05 -1.95
N ARG A 75 -31.21 -36.90 -2.58
CA ARG A 75 -32.04 -36.82 -3.82
C ARG A 75 -31.29 -36.88 -5.14
N GLY A 76 -29.96 -37.01 -5.16
CA GLY A 76 -29.20 -37.19 -6.40
C GLY A 76 -29.32 -36.02 -7.39
N TRP A 77 -29.43 -34.79 -6.91
CA TRP A 77 -29.59 -33.60 -7.76
C TRP A 77 -28.42 -33.41 -8.72
N SER A 78 -28.75 -32.97 -9.94
CA SER A 78 -27.73 -32.59 -10.92
C SER A 78 -27.14 -31.21 -10.55
N VAL A 79 -25.83 -31.17 -10.32
CA VAL A 79 -25.05 -29.92 -10.23
C VAL A 79 -24.61 -29.38 -11.59
N ASN A 80 -24.98 -30.06 -12.67
CA ASN A 80 -24.82 -29.62 -14.05
C ASN A 80 -26.13 -29.01 -14.56
N CYS A 81 -26.77 -28.16 -13.75
CA CYS A 81 -28.00 -27.47 -14.10
C CYS A 81 -27.73 -25.97 -14.23
N SER A 82 -27.96 -25.41 -15.42
CA SER A 82 -27.79 -23.99 -15.71
C SER A 82 -28.71 -23.57 -16.85
N ALA A 83 -29.37 -22.42 -16.69
CA ALA A 83 -30.13 -21.79 -17.77
C ALA A 83 -29.22 -20.86 -18.58
N ASN A 84 -29.15 -21.09 -19.90
CA ASN A 84 -28.25 -20.37 -20.81
C ASN A 84 -28.55 -18.87 -20.93
N ASP A 85 -29.79 -18.44 -20.72
CA ASP A 85 -30.22 -17.05 -20.88
C ASP A 85 -30.14 -16.22 -19.58
N SER A 86 -29.67 -16.79 -18.47
CA SER A 86 -29.71 -16.13 -17.16
C SER A 86 -28.99 -14.79 -17.12
N ILE A 87 -27.77 -14.71 -17.67
CA ILE A 87 -27.02 -13.45 -17.72
C ILE A 87 -27.72 -12.40 -18.57
N ARG A 88 -28.24 -12.78 -19.75
CA ARG A 88 -28.95 -11.86 -20.64
C ARG A 88 -30.21 -11.31 -19.98
N ILE A 89 -31.04 -12.17 -19.39
CA ILE A 89 -32.29 -11.77 -18.73
C ILE A 89 -32.02 -10.85 -17.53
N VAL A 90 -30.99 -11.14 -16.74
CA VAL A 90 -30.63 -10.32 -15.57
C VAL A 90 -30.00 -9.00 -15.99
N SER A 91 -29.11 -8.99 -16.99
CA SER A 91 -28.51 -7.78 -17.56
C SER A 91 -29.55 -6.87 -18.19
N GLU A 92 -30.44 -7.38 -19.06
CA GLU A 92 -31.53 -6.60 -19.66
C GLU A 92 -32.44 -5.95 -18.59
N ARG A 93 -32.61 -6.65 -17.46
CA ARG A 93 -33.49 -6.19 -16.39
C ARG A 93 -32.82 -5.21 -15.43
N CYS A 94 -31.52 -5.34 -15.20
CA CYS A 94 -30.82 -4.67 -14.10
C CYS A 94 -29.65 -3.75 -14.51
N ASP A 95 -29.04 -3.92 -15.67
CA ASP A 95 -27.94 -3.04 -16.09
C ASP A 95 -28.42 -1.59 -16.23
N HIS A 96 -27.52 -0.66 -15.92
CA HIS A 96 -27.78 0.79 -15.99
C HIS A 96 -28.86 1.30 -15.02
N LYS A 97 -29.24 0.51 -14.01
CA LYS A 97 -30.18 0.91 -12.96
C LYS A 97 -29.49 1.03 -11.61
N ARG A 98 -30.00 1.89 -10.73
CA ARG A 98 -29.50 1.99 -9.34
C ARG A 98 -30.01 0.86 -8.43
N SER A 99 -31.17 0.29 -8.76
CA SER A 99 -31.73 -0.87 -8.09
C SER A 99 -32.61 -1.70 -9.04
N CYS A 100 -32.65 -3.01 -8.84
CA CYS A 100 -33.40 -3.95 -9.66
C CYS A 100 -33.81 -5.19 -8.87
N ASP A 101 -35.03 -5.67 -9.08
CA ASP A 101 -35.54 -6.92 -8.51
C ASP A 101 -35.69 -8.02 -9.57
N VAL A 102 -35.18 -9.21 -9.25
CA VAL A 102 -35.28 -10.40 -10.10
C VAL A 102 -35.85 -11.57 -9.30
N ILE A 103 -36.92 -12.19 -9.81
CA ILE A 103 -37.54 -13.37 -9.22
C ILE A 103 -36.93 -14.63 -9.82
N ALA A 104 -36.40 -15.53 -8.99
CA ALA A 104 -35.81 -16.79 -9.40
C ALA A 104 -36.91 -17.82 -9.73
N SER A 105 -37.48 -17.79 -10.94
CA SER A 105 -38.60 -18.67 -11.33
C SER A 105 -38.49 -19.20 -12.75
N ASN A 106 -39.07 -20.39 -12.98
CA ASN A 106 -39.12 -21.04 -14.30
C ASN A 106 -39.92 -20.24 -15.33
N ALA A 107 -40.85 -19.38 -14.87
CA ALA A 107 -41.58 -18.46 -15.73
C ALA A 107 -40.69 -17.39 -16.38
N ILE A 108 -39.55 -17.06 -15.76
CA ILE A 108 -38.63 -16.02 -16.24
C ILE A 108 -37.44 -16.64 -16.98
N PHE A 109 -36.88 -17.73 -16.47
CA PHE A 109 -35.62 -18.31 -16.97
C PHE A 109 -35.80 -19.64 -17.72
N GLY A 110 -37.03 -20.14 -17.84
CA GLY A 110 -37.32 -21.49 -18.34
C GLY A 110 -37.04 -22.58 -17.28
N GLU A 111 -37.28 -23.84 -17.64
CA GLU A 111 -36.98 -25.01 -16.80
C GLU A 111 -35.71 -25.71 -17.30
N PRO A 112 -34.51 -25.35 -16.80
CA PRO A 112 -33.25 -25.94 -17.26
C PRO A 112 -33.03 -27.38 -16.76
N CYS A 113 -33.66 -27.77 -15.65
CA CYS A 113 -33.51 -29.10 -15.07
C CYS A 113 -34.75 -29.55 -14.26
N PRO A 114 -35.65 -30.33 -14.88
CA PRO A 114 -36.80 -30.89 -14.20
C PRO A 114 -36.38 -31.73 -12.99
N SER A 115 -37.09 -31.61 -11.87
CA SER A 115 -36.85 -32.36 -10.60
C SER A 115 -35.58 -32.00 -9.83
N THR A 116 -34.88 -30.93 -10.22
CA THR A 116 -33.79 -30.34 -9.42
C THR A 116 -34.21 -28.96 -8.95
N ASP A 117 -34.15 -28.72 -7.64
CA ASP A 117 -34.46 -27.39 -7.08
C ASP A 117 -33.39 -26.41 -7.56
N LYS A 118 -33.76 -25.24 -8.07
CA LYS A 118 -32.82 -24.27 -8.65
C LYS A 118 -32.59 -23.09 -7.71
N TYR A 119 -31.55 -22.31 -7.98
CA TYR A 119 -31.36 -21.00 -7.39
C TYR A 119 -30.76 -20.05 -8.44
N LEU A 120 -31.08 -18.77 -8.31
CA LEU A 120 -30.48 -17.70 -9.09
C LEU A 120 -29.25 -17.20 -8.33
N GLU A 121 -28.09 -17.21 -8.98
CA GLU A 121 -26.85 -16.60 -8.51
C GLU A 121 -26.48 -15.46 -9.43
N ILE A 122 -26.13 -14.29 -8.86
CA ILE A 122 -25.79 -13.07 -9.61
C ILE A 122 -24.53 -12.46 -9.01
N ALA A 123 -23.58 -12.07 -9.86
CA ALA A 123 -22.47 -11.20 -9.48
C ALA A 123 -22.55 -9.89 -10.25
N TYR A 124 -22.40 -8.75 -9.56
CA TYR A 124 -22.49 -7.42 -10.16
C TYR A 124 -21.54 -6.42 -9.47
N PHE A 125 -21.30 -5.29 -10.12
CA PHE A 125 -20.64 -4.12 -9.55
C PHE A 125 -21.45 -2.85 -9.83
N CYS A 126 -21.07 -1.73 -9.21
CA CYS A 126 -21.80 -0.46 -9.26
C CYS A 126 -20.87 0.62 -9.77
N TYR A 127 -21.07 1.19 -10.96
CA TYR A 127 -20.09 2.09 -11.61
C TYR A 127 -20.62 3.51 -11.87
N ASP A 128 -19.71 4.48 -11.95
CA ASP A 128 -20.02 5.88 -12.28
C ASP A 128 -20.06 6.15 -13.80
N ASP A 129 -21.14 6.79 -14.26
CA ASP A 129 -21.47 7.11 -15.66
C ASP A 129 -20.45 8.03 -16.38
N LYS A 130 -19.42 8.51 -15.68
CA LYS A 130 -18.40 9.43 -16.23
C LYS A 130 -17.23 8.74 -16.95
N SER A 131 -17.23 7.41 -17.05
CA SER A 131 -16.07 6.60 -17.43
C SER A 131 -15.99 6.16 -18.91
N ALA A 132 -16.96 6.51 -19.76
CA ALA A 132 -16.88 6.25 -21.20
C ALA A 132 -16.28 7.46 -21.98
N ARG A 133 -14.95 7.61 -21.97
CA ARG A 133 -14.23 8.51 -22.91
C ARG A 133 -13.02 7.79 -23.50
N CYS A 134 -12.94 7.73 -24.83
CA CYS A 134 -11.76 7.24 -25.57
C CYS A 134 -10.50 8.03 -25.16
N ALA A 135 -9.39 7.33 -24.92
CA ALA A 135 -8.11 7.93 -24.53
C ALA A 135 -7.59 8.90 -25.61
N LYS A 136 -7.20 10.10 -25.21
CA LYS A 136 -6.62 11.14 -26.07
C LYS A 136 -5.11 10.86 -26.21
N PRO A 137 -4.48 10.95 -27.39
CA PRO A 137 -3.03 10.91 -27.50
C PRO A 137 -2.43 12.18 -26.88
N GLU A 138 -1.41 12.02 -26.05
CA GLU A 138 -0.62 13.13 -25.53
C GLU A 138 0.34 13.62 -26.63
N GLY A 139 0.13 14.87 -27.06
CA GLY A 139 0.92 15.54 -28.09
C GLY A 139 0.24 16.83 -28.50
N ASP A 140 0.88 17.95 -28.21
CA ASP A 140 0.43 19.30 -28.55
C ASP A 140 0.13 19.41 -30.05
N LEU A 141 -1.07 19.90 -30.40
CA LEU A 141 -1.34 20.87 -31.48
C LEU A 141 -2.85 21.07 -31.72
N VAL A 142 -3.23 22.35 -31.76
CA VAL A 142 -4.46 22.97 -32.30
C VAL A 142 -5.73 22.97 -31.44
N ASN A 143 -6.12 24.20 -31.06
CA ASN A 143 -7.43 24.58 -30.52
C ASN A 143 -8.56 24.22 -31.51
N ILE A 144 -9.50 23.38 -31.08
CA ILE A 144 -10.77 23.16 -31.78
C ILE A 144 -11.88 23.61 -30.83
N GLU A 145 -12.54 24.72 -31.14
CA GLU A 145 -13.79 25.12 -30.49
C GLU A 145 -14.87 24.08 -30.81
N LYS A 146 -15.52 23.54 -29.77
CA LYS A 146 -16.72 22.70 -29.91
C LYS A 146 -17.92 23.45 -29.36
N GLN A 147 -18.96 23.62 -30.18
CA GLN A 147 -20.33 23.77 -29.72
C GLN A 147 -21.04 22.41 -29.85
N PHE A 148 -21.75 21.99 -28.81
CA PHE A 148 -22.63 20.82 -28.82
C PHE A 148 -24.08 21.27 -29.03
N TYR A 149 -24.82 20.54 -29.84
CA TYR A 149 -26.28 20.44 -29.73
C TYR A 149 -26.61 18.97 -29.49
N ASP A 150 -27.49 18.73 -28.52
CA ASP A 150 -28.15 17.44 -28.28
C ASP A 150 -29.00 17.10 -29.51
N ASP A 151 -28.54 16.11 -30.27
CA ASP A 151 -29.34 15.03 -30.86
C ASP A 151 -28.41 14.21 -31.77
N GLY A 152 -28.55 12.89 -31.73
CA GLY A 152 -27.55 11.93 -32.21
C GLY A 152 -27.17 12.00 -33.70
N GLU A 153 -25.99 11.40 -33.95
CA GLU A 153 -25.40 10.99 -35.23
C GLU A 153 -24.68 12.07 -36.08
N THR A 154 -23.44 11.71 -36.48
CA THR A 154 -22.49 12.35 -37.41
C THR A 154 -21.49 13.38 -36.83
N ILE A 155 -20.21 13.02 -36.80
CA ILE A 155 -19.08 13.95 -36.58
C ILE A 155 -18.57 14.38 -37.96
N SER A 156 -18.92 15.58 -38.41
CA SER A 156 -18.25 16.21 -39.57
C SER A 156 -17.05 17.03 -39.09
N ILE A 157 -15.83 16.58 -39.39
CA ILE A 157 -14.61 17.38 -39.19
C ILE A 157 -14.36 18.15 -40.48
N THR A 158 -14.81 19.39 -40.57
CA THR A 158 -14.41 20.29 -41.67
C THR A 158 -13.19 21.10 -41.25
N ASN A 159 -12.00 20.72 -41.73
CA ASN A 159 -10.88 21.64 -41.90
C ASN A 159 -10.82 22.00 -43.39
N ARG A 160 -10.48 23.24 -43.77
CA ARG A 160 -10.64 23.76 -45.14
C ARG A 160 -9.89 22.98 -46.25
N ASN A 161 -9.03 22.01 -45.91
CA ASN A 161 -8.19 21.28 -46.87
C ASN A 161 -8.19 19.73 -46.74
N CYS A 162 -9.05 19.12 -45.91
CA CYS A 162 -9.11 17.65 -45.75
C CYS A 162 -10.56 17.15 -45.61
N GLU A 163 -10.88 16.04 -46.27
CA GLU A 163 -12.17 15.34 -46.14
C GLU A 163 -11.99 13.99 -45.44
N ALA A 164 -12.89 13.66 -44.50
CA ALA A 164 -12.94 12.37 -43.82
C ALA A 164 -14.02 11.49 -44.45
N GLY A 165 -13.64 10.27 -44.88
CA GLY A 165 -14.56 9.24 -45.37
C GLY A 165 -14.73 8.12 -44.34
N TYR A 166 -15.96 7.69 -44.12
CA TYR A 166 -16.31 6.57 -43.23
C TYR A 166 -16.66 5.34 -44.07
N HIS A 167 -16.00 4.19 -43.80
CA HIS A 167 -16.31 2.93 -44.49
C HIS A 167 -17.22 2.04 -43.61
N PRO A 168 -18.49 1.80 -43.98
CA PRO A 168 -19.48 1.14 -43.10
C PRO A 168 -19.20 -0.34 -42.79
N SER A 169 -18.34 -1.00 -43.57
CA SER A 169 -18.07 -2.44 -43.48
C SER A 169 -16.86 -2.81 -42.62
N SER A 170 -15.88 -1.91 -42.46
CA SER A 170 -14.68 -2.12 -41.63
C SER A 170 -14.69 -1.28 -40.34
N GLY A 171 -15.44 -0.18 -40.33
CA GLY A 171 -15.50 0.75 -39.19
C GLY A 171 -14.37 1.80 -39.20
N ASP A 172 -13.56 1.84 -40.25
CA ASP A 172 -12.41 2.74 -40.36
C ASP A 172 -12.81 4.14 -40.85
N ILE A 173 -12.10 5.15 -40.36
CA ILE A 173 -12.18 6.54 -40.82
C ILE A 173 -10.91 6.86 -41.60
N THR A 174 -11.04 7.19 -42.88
CA THR A 174 -9.93 7.63 -43.73
C THR A 174 -9.97 9.14 -43.90
N LEU A 175 -8.81 9.81 -43.87
CA LEU A 175 -8.67 11.26 -44.10
C LEU A 175 -7.87 11.46 -45.39
N ALA A 176 -8.44 12.21 -46.35
CA ALA A 176 -7.77 12.58 -47.60
C ALA A 176 -7.57 14.10 -47.65
N CYS A 177 -6.31 14.55 -47.78
CA CYS A 177 -5.94 15.96 -47.88
C CYS A 177 -5.32 16.26 -49.26
N LYS A 178 -5.58 17.46 -49.81
CA LYS A 178 -5.22 17.82 -51.21
C LYS A 178 -3.73 18.07 -51.51
N SER A 179 -2.81 17.83 -50.58
CA SER A 179 -1.36 17.85 -50.87
C SER A 179 -0.74 16.56 -50.36
N GLY A 180 -0.50 15.63 -51.28
CA GLY A 180 -0.13 14.24 -51.01
C GLY A 180 1.08 14.07 -50.08
N GLN A 181 0.79 13.63 -48.87
CA GLN A 181 1.44 12.56 -48.10
C GLN A 181 0.78 12.59 -46.70
N TRP A 182 0.76 11.46 -46.00
CA TRP A 182 0.08 11.18 -44.71
C TRP A 182 -1.36 10.63 -44.82
N SER A 183 -1.45 9.29 -44.79
CA SER A 183 -2.62 8.54 -44.31
C SER A 183 -2.22 7.83 -43.01
N LYS A 184 -2.92 8.08 -41.90
CA LYS A 184 -2.72 7.34 -40.64
C LYS A 184 -4.03 6.65 -40.29
N GLU A 185 -4.01 5.32 -40.24
CA GLU A 185 -5.12 4.52 -39.74
C GLU A 185 -5.27 4.74 -38.24
N ILE A 186 -6.47 5.08 -37.79
CA ILE A 186 -6.83 5.16 -36.37
C ILE A 186 -7.65 3.90 -36.10
N SER A 187 -7.01 2.87 -35.52
CA SER A 187 -7.72 1.68 -35.06
C SER A 187 -8.39 1.99 -33.73
N CYS A 188 -9.73 2.06 -33.73
CA CYS A 188 -10.51 2.13 -32.50
C CYS A 188 -10.67 0.71 -31.94
N VAL A 189 -10.13 0.44 -30.75
CA VAL A 189 -10.43 -0.81 -30.03
C VAL A 189 -11.95 -0.87 -29.81
N PRO A 190 -12.65 -1.93 -30.23
CA PRO A 190 -14.08 -2.05 -30.00
C PRO A 190 -14.39 -2.17 -28.50
N ASP A 191 -15.46 -1.52 -28.08
CA ASP A 191 -16.04 -1.64 -26.74
C ASP A 191 -16.31 -3.13 -26.38
N PRO A 192 -15.66 -3.69 -25.33
CA PRO A 192 -15.92 -5.05 -24.89
C PRO A 192 -17.37 -5.27 -24.41
N ALA A 193 -18.17 -4.22 -24.23
CA ALA A 193 -19.60 -4.32 -23.91
C ALA A 193 -20.50 -4.70 -25.11
N LYS A 194 -19.98 -4.75 -26.35
CA LYS A 194 -20.78 -5.14 -27.53
C LYS A 194 -20.70 -6.63 -27.89
N TYR A 195 -19.76 -7.38 -27.31
CA TYR A 195 -19.62 -8.82 -27.54
C TYR A 195 -19.12 -9.51 -26.25
N PRO A 196 -19.98 -10.21 -25.49
CA PRO A 196 -19.59 -10.87 -24.25
C PRO A 196 -18.69 -12.09 -24.51
N LEU A 197 -17.71 -12.30 -23.62
CA LEU A 197 -16.92 -13.53 -23.54
C LEU A 197 -17.83 -14.76 -23.38
N THR A 198 -17.69 -15.70 -24.29
CA THR A 198 -18.56 -16.87 -24.46
C THR A 198 -18.16 -18.03 -23.53
N GLN A 199 -19.15 -18.82 -23.11
CA GLN A 199 -19.10 -19.84 -22.06
C GLN A 199 -18.05 -20.96 -22.30
N LYS A 200 -17.28 -21.33 -21.26
CA LYS A 200 -16.44 -22.54 -21.27
C LYS A 200 -17.32 -23.78 -21.31
N THR A 201 -17.08 -24.66 -22.26
CA THR A 201 -17.86 -25.90 -22.47
C THR A 201 -16.96 -27.11 -22.33
N LYS A 202 -17.47 -28.18 -21.71
CA LYS A 202 -16.74 -29.44 -21.52
C LYS A 202 -17.52 -30.60 -22.13
N THR A 203 -16.85 -31.41 -22.94
CA THR A 203 -17.44 -32.56 -23.66
C THR A 203 -16.59 -33.82 -23.47
N PHE A 204 -17.24 -34.97 -23.56
CA PHE A 204 -16.59 -36.28 -23.39
C PHE A 204 -17.00 -37.25 -24.50
N ALA A 205 -16.08 -38.10 -24.94
CA ALA A 205 -16.38 -39.21 -25.84
C ALA A 205 -15.66 -40.48 -25.41
N CYS A 206 -16.42 -41.57 -25.24
CA CYS A 206 -15.85 -42.86 -24.88
C CYS A 206 -15.04 -43.45 -26.05
N GLU A 207 -14.09 -44.34 -25.77
CA GLU A 207 -13.28 -45.03 -26.79
C GLU A 207 -14.17 -45.58 -27.93
N ASN A 208 -13.75 -45.30 -29.16
CA ASN A 208 -14.45 -45.55 -30.44
C ASN A 208 -15.74 -44.74 -30.66
N ARG A 209 -15.93 -43.63 -29.95
CA ARG A 209 -16.96 -42.62 -30.24
C ARG A 209 -16.31 -41.27 -30.55
N SER A 210 -17.05 -40.43 -31.26
CA SER A 210 -16.59 -39.07 -31.57
C SER A 210 -17.07 -38.05 -30.54
N ALA A 211 -16.16 -37.17 -30.12
CA ALA A 211 -16.50 -35.94 -29.43
C ALA A 211 -16.89 -34.88 -30.46
N ILE A 212 -18.06 -34.26 -30.28
CA ILE A 212 -18.56 -33.21 -31.17
C ILE A 212 -18.46 -31.88 -30.42
N LEU A 213 -17.65 -30.96 -30.95
CA LEU A 213 -17.52 -29.59 -30.51
C LEU A 213 -18.34 -28.72 -31.44
N HIS A 214 -19.20 -27.87 -30.89
CA HIS A 214 -20.04 -27.00 -31.69
C HIS A 214 -20.22 -25.63 -31.03
N CYS A 215 -20.03 -24.58 -31.83
CA CYS A 215 -20.25 -23.17 -31.51
C CYS A 215 -21.15 -22.57 -32.59
N LYS A 216 -22.25 -21.91 -32.20
CA LYS A 216 -23.25 -21.42 -33.16
C LYS A 216 -22.68 -20.34 -34.09
N GLU A 217 -22.41 -19.15 -33.53
CA GLU A 217 -21.96 -17.97 -34.28
C GLU A 217 -20.50 -17.60 -33.99
N SER A 218 -19.82 -18.42 -33.19
CA SER A 218 -18.48 -18.23 -32.66
C SER A 218 -17.52 -19.35 -33.11
N LEU A 219 -16.23 -19.11 -33.00
CA LEU A 219 -15.17 -20.07 -33.32
C LEU A 219 -14.79 -20.88 -32.08
N ILE A 220 -14.40 -22.13 -32.29
CA ILE A 220 -13.90 -23.04 -31.25
C ILE A 220 -12.44 -22.67 -30.95
N ARG A 221 -12.10 -22.59 -29.66
CA ARG A 221 -10.73 -22.68 -29.15
C ARG A 221 -10.67 -23.76 -28.09
N VAL A 222 -9.88 -24.80 -28.32
CA VAL A 222 -9.67 -25.88 -27.36
C VAL A 222 -8.83 -25.34 -26.21
N LEU A 223 -9.30 -25.53 -24.98
CA LEU A 223 -8.64 -25.11 -23.73
C LEU A 223 -7.89 -26.28 -23.07
N PHE A 224 -8.41 -27.49 -23.22
CA PHE A 224 -7.83 -28.72 -22.71
C PHE A 224 -8.35 -29.88 -23.54
N ALA A 225 -7.48 -30.84 -23.87
CA ALA A 225 -7.91 -32.13 -24.41
C ALA A 225 -7.03 -33.25 -23.88
N ASN A 226 -7.66 -34.33 -23.43
CA ASN A 226 -6.97 -35.54 -23.02
C ASN A 226 -7.68 -36.77 -23.59
N TYR A 227 -6.93 -37.64 -24.27
CA TYR A 227 -7.36 -39.00 -24.59
C TYR A 227 -6.66 -39.97 -23.62
N GLY A 228 -7.43 -40.55 -22.71
CA GLY A 228 -6.89 -41.33 -21.60
C GLY A 228 -7.97 -41.77 -20.63
N ARG A 229 -7.63 -41.92 -19.35
CA ARG A 229 -8.60 -42.13 -18.29
C ARG A 229 -8.14 -41.39 -17.05
N ALA A 230 -8.91 -40.38 -16.63
CA ALA A 230 -8.71 -39.61 -15.40
C ALA A 230 -9.78 -39.91 -14.33
N ASN A 231 -10.89 -40.57 -14.72
CA ASN A 231 -12.02 -40.86 -13.84
C ASN A 231 -12.58 -42.27 -14.13
N LEU A 232 -12.95 -43.00 -13.07
CA LEU A 232 -13.53 -44.35 -13.16
C LEU A 232 -15.00 -44.35 -13.62
N TYR A 233 -15.74 -43.27 -13.36
CA TYR A 233 -17.18 -43.17 -13.60
C TYR A 233 -17.52 -42.66 -15.01
N VAL A 234 -16.64 -41.85 -15.60
CA VAL A 234 -16.83 -41.33 -16.96
C VAL A 234 -16.63 -42.47 -17.96
N CYS A 235 -17.63 -42.68 -18.82
CA CYS A 235 -17.68 -43.79 -19.79
C CYS A 235 -17.63 -45.20 -19.16
N GLY A 236 -18.02 -45.33 -17.88
CA GLY A 236 -18.03 -46.59 -17.12
C GLY A 236 -19.42 -47.20 -16.93
N MET A 237 -20.38 -46.91 -17.81
CA MET A 237 -21.75 -47.43 -17.67
C MET A 237 -21.74 -48.95 -17.91
N ASN A 238 -21.75 -49.71 -16.81
CA ASN A 238 -21.92 -51.17 -16.65
C ASN A 238 -20.67 -52.03 -16.39
N ASP A 239 -19.49 -51.45 -16.18
CA ASP A 239 -18.30 -52.23 -15.81
C ASP A 239 -17.32 -51.36 -14.99
N ILE A 240 -17.39 -51.42 -13.66
CA ILE A 240 -16.46 -50.71 -12.77
C ILE A 240 -15.25 -51.63 -12.55
N ASN A 241 -14.31 -51.63 -13.50
CA ASN A 241 -13.10 -52.43 -13.35
C ASN A 241 -12.05 -51.66 -12.54
N SER A 242 -11.86 -52.07 -11.29
CA SER A 242 -10.89 -51.47 -10.35
C SER A 242 -9.43 -51.60 -10.80
N ARG A 243 -9.14 -52.37 -11.86
CA ARG A 243 -7.79 -52.50 -12.45
C ARG A 243 -7.45 -51.40 -13.46
N TRP A 244 -8.40 -50.53 -13.82
CA TRP A 244 -8.13 -49.43 -14.75
C TRP A 244 -7.25 -48.35 -14.10
N SER A 245 -6.20 -47.94 -14.80
CA SER A 245 -5.38 -46.81 -14.37
C SER A 245 -6.09 -45.50 -14.63
N VAL A 246 -6.23 -44.66 -13.59
CA VAL A 246 -6.72 -43.28 -13.69
C VAL A 246 -5.60 -42.25 -13.92
N ASN A 247 -4.35 -42.71 -14.00
CA ASN A 247 -3.20 -41.91 -14.41
C ASN A 247 -2.84 -42.25 -15.87
N CYS A 248 -3.84 -42.30 -16.74
CA CYS A 248 -3.66 -42.58 -18.15
C CYS A 248 -3.96 -41.32 -18.98
N SER A 249 -2.98 -40.85 -19.75
CA SER A 249 -3.07 -39.64 -20.56
C SER A 249 -2.14 -39.75 -21.76
N ALA A 250 -2.62 -39.38 -22.95
CA ALA A 250 -1.77 -39.28 -24.14
C ALA A 250 -1.17 -37.86 -24.27
N ASN A 251 0.16 -37.77 -24.43
CA ASN A 251 0.91 -36.51 -24.43
C ASN A 251 0.50 -35.53 -25.55
N ASP A 252 0.13 -36.04 -26.73
CA ASP A 252 -0.22 -35.21 -27.90
C ASP A 252 -1.71 -34.85 -28.00
N SER A 253 -2.54 -35.25 -27.02
CA SER A 253 -4.00 -35.08 -27.06
C SER A 253 -4.42 -33.63 -27.33
N MET A 254 -3.79 -32.69 -26.63
CA MET A 254 -4.07 -31.26 -26.78
C MET A 254 -3.76 -30.78 -28.19
N ARG A 255 -2.54 -31.07 -28.68
CA ARG A 255 -2.06 -30.63 -30.00
C ARG A 255 -2.94 -31.17 -31.14
N ILE A 256 -3.25 -32.46 -31.13
CA ILE A 256 -4.07 -33.10 -32.17
C ILE A 256 -5.48 -32.52 -32.21
N VAL A 257 -6.08 -32.28 -31.03
CA VAL A 257 -7.45 -31.74 -30.94
C VAL A 257 -7.47 -30.26 -31.31
N SER A 258 -6.48 -29.46 -30.89
CA SER A 258 -6.39 -28.04 -31.25
C SER A 258 -6.12 -27.85 -32.74
N GLU A 259 -5.17 -28.57 -33.33
CA GLU A 259 -4.88 -28.51 -34.79
C GLU A 259 -6.12 -28.86 -35.63
N ARG A 260 -6.95 -29.78 -35.12
CA ARG A 260 -8.14 -30.26 -35.81
C ARG A 260 -9.36 -29.36 -35.62
N CYS A 261 -9.52 -28.72 -34.46
CA CYS A 261 -10.76 -28.05 -34.07
C CYS A 261 -10.68 -26.54 -33.87
N ASP A 262 -9.50 -25.97 -33.63
CA ASP A 262 -9.38 -24.52 -33.43
C ASP A 262 -9.82 -23.74 -34.67
N HIS A 263 -10.41 -22.57 -34.44
CA HIS A 263 -10.90 -21.65 -35.47
C HIS A 263 -12.02 -22.21 -36.36
N LYS A 264 -12.65 -23.32 -35.97
CA LYS A 264 -13.83 -23.89 -36.64
C LYS A 264 -15.10 -23.60 -35.85
N ARG A 265 -16.26 -23.55 -36.50
CA ARG A 265 -17.57 -23.44 -35.82
C ARG A 265 -18.07 -24.78 -35.28
N SER A 266 -17.67 -25.87 -35.93
CA SER A 266 -18.00 -27.24 -35.52
C SER A 266 -16.83 -28.15 -35.86
N CYS A 267 -16.55 -29.11 -34.99
CA CYS A 267 -15.48 -30.09 -35.17
C CYS A 267 -15.86 -31.43 -34.54
N ASP A 268 -15.51 -32.53 -35.19
CA ASP A 268 -15.60 -33.87 -34.63
C ASP A 268 -14.20 -34.51 -34.48
N VAL A 269 -13.99 -35.16 -33.34
CA VAL A 269 -12.76 -35.89 -33.06
C VAL A 269 -13.11 -37.29 -32.59
N ASN A 270 -12.66 -38.31 -33.34
CA ASN A 270 -12.85 -39.70 -32.96
C ASN A 270 -11.88 -40.12 -31.85
N ALA A 271 -12.40 -40.56 -30.70
CA ALA A 271 -11.61 -41.02 -29.57
C ALA A 271 -11.11 -42.45 -29.81
N SER A 272 -10.01 -42.60 -30.56
CA SER A 272 -9.47 -43.92 -30.93
C SER A 272 -7.93 -44.00 -30.86
N ASN A 273 -7.42 -45.20 -30.59
CA ASN A 273 -5.97 -45.46 -30.52
C ASN A 273 -5.27 -45.25 -31.88
N ALA A 274 -6.01 -45.26 -32.98
CA ALA A 274 -5.48 -44.96 -34.31
C ALA A 274 -5.06 -43.48 -34.48
N ILE A 275 -5.64 -42.57 -33.69
CA ILE A 275 -5.38 -41.12 -33.77
C ILE A 275 -4.40 -40.68 -32.68
N PHE A 276 -4.53 -41.22 -31.46
CA PHE A 276 -3.79 -40.74 -30.27
C PHE A 276 -2.73 -41.72 -29.75
N GLY A 277 -2.59 -42.89 -30.39
CA GLY A 277 -1.84 -44.01 -29.84
C GLY A 277 -2.58 -44.69 -28.67
N ASP A 278 -1.97 -45.72 -28.08
CA ASP A 278 -2.47 -46.36 -26.87
C ASP A 278 -1.62 -45.95 -25.65
N PRO A 279 -2.01 -44.90 -24.90
CA PRO A 279 -1.24 -44.43 -23.74
C PRO A 279 -1.28 -45.39 -22.54
N CYS A 280 -2.23 -46.34 -22.51
CA CYS A 280 -2.35 -47.30 -21.43
C CYS A 280 -3.03 -48.59 -21.91
N TRP A 281 -2.20 -49.61 -22.14
CA TRP A 281 -2.66 -50.93 -22.54
C TRP A 281 -3.66 -51.50 -21.50
N LEU A 282 -4.76 -52.11 -21.96
CA LEU A 282 -5.82 -52.77 -21.17
C LEU A 282 -6.74 -51.85 -20.33
N THR A 283 -6.44 -50.56 -20.22
CA THR A 283 -7.37 -49.59 -19.61
C THR A 283 -8.28 -49.02 -20.67
N ARG A 284 -9.60 -49.12 -20.52
CA ARG A 284 -10.55 -48.48 -21.47
C ARG A 284 -10.37 -46.98 -21.42
N LYS A 285 -10.28 -46.27 -22.55
CA LYS A 285 -10.02 -44.82 -22.57
C LYS A 285 -11.29 -44.02 -22.85
N TYR A 286 -11.22 -42.73 -22.61
CA TYR A 286 -12.18 -41.74 -23.08
C TYR A 286 -11.44 -40.43 -23.37
N MET A 287 -12.07 -39.63 -24.21
CA MET A 287 -11.65 -38.30 -24.56
C MET A 287 -12.40 -37.30 -23.70
N GLU A 288 -11.67 -36.32 -23.17
CA GLU A 288 -12.18 -35.19 -22.41
C GLU A 288 -11.68 -33.92 -23.09
N ILE A 289 -12.58 -33.06 -23.53
CA ILE A 289 -12.24 -31.80 -24.20
C ILE A 289 -12.97 -30.65 -23.53
N GLU A 290 -12.21 -29.66 -23.07
CA GLU A 290 -12.72 -28.36 -22.65
C GLU A 290 -12.42 -27.36 -23.76
N TYR A 291 -13.42 -26.61 -24.19
CA TYR A 291 -13.28 -25.62 -25.27
C TYR A 291 -14.12 -24.38 -25.00
N LEU A 292 -13.63 -23.27 -25.53
CA LEU A 292 -14.28 -21.97 -25.52
C LEU A 292 -14.88 -21.75 -26.91
N CYS A 293 -16.12 -21.31 -26.96
CA CYS A 293 -16.60 -20.62 -28.15
C CYS A 293 -16.15 -19.16 -28.03
N TYR A 294 -15.64 -18.50 -29.04
CA TYR A 294 -15.28 -17.08 -28.97
C TYR A 294 -15.52 -16.35 -30.28
N HIS A 295 -15.78 -15.05 -30.20
CA HIS A 295 -15.78 -14.18 -31.37
C HIS A 295 -14.41 -13.51 -31.45
N ASP A 296 -13.85 -13.40 -32.65
CA ASP A 296 -12.48 -12.92 -32.91
C ASP A 296 -12.15 -11.54 -32.30
N LYS A 297 -13.19 -10.77 -31.92
CA LYS A 297 -13.10 -9.42 -31.34
C LYS A 297 -13.19 -9.34 -29.80
N THR A 298 -13.31 -10.46 -29.08
CA THR A 298 -13.71 -10.48 -27.64
C THR A 298 -12.62 -10.81 -26.64
N LEU A 299 -11.47 -11.28 -27.10
CA LEU A 299 -10.43 -11.74 -26.20
C LEU A 299 -9.47 -10.59 -25.91
N LEU A 300 -9.45 -10.12 -24.67
CA LEU A 300 -8.39 -9.25 -24.17
C LEU A 300 -7.08 -10.04 -24.33
N GLN A 301 -6.18 -9.50 -25.13
CA GLN A 301 -4.97 -10.20 -25.57
C GLN A 301 -3.77 -9.36 -25.15
N CYS A 302 -2.72 -10.05 -24.72
CA CYS A 302 -1.40 -9.46 -24.75
C CYS A 302 -0.99 -9.36 -26.22
N GLU A 303 -0.81 -8.13 -26.70
CA GLU A 303 -0.30 -7.87 -28.05
C GLU A 303 1.10 -8.46 -28.21
N SER A 304 1.52 -8.68 -29.46
CA SER A 304 2.87 -9.15 -29.73
C SER A 304 3.88 -8.18 -29.12
N ASP A 305 4.72 -8.71 -28.26
CA ASP A 305 5.68 -7.94 -27.48
C ASP A 305 7.08 -8.49 -27.74
N ILE A 306 8.06 -7.61 -27.72
CA ILE A 306 9.46 -7.99 -27.79
C ILE A 306 10.03 -7.78 -26.40
N ASP A 307 10.48 -8.85 -25.78
CA ASP A 307 11.05 -8.73 -24.43
C ASP A 307 12.46 -8.12 -24.43
N PHE A 308 13.04 -7.99 -23.23
CA PHE A 308 14.39 -7.44 -23.05
C PHE A 308 15.49 -8.28 -23.72
N ASN A 309 15.25 -9.57 -23.96
CA ASN A 309 16.18 -10.45 -24.67
C ASN A 309 15.91 -10.48 -26.19
N ASN A 310 15.06 -9.58 -26.68
CA ASN A 310 14.68 -9.44 -28.08
C ASN A 310 13.92 -10.66 -28.64
N GLU A 311 13.28 -11.46 -27.78
CA GLU A 311 12.39 -12.54 -28.19
C GLU A 311 10.99 -12.01 -28.52
N THR A 312 10.46 -12.44 -29.65
CA THR A 312 9.11 -12.07 -30.09
C THR A 312 8.07 -12.99 -29.45
N TRP A 313 7.28 -12.45 -28.54
CA TRP A 313 6.11 -13.12 -27.97
C TRP A 313 4.92 -12.92 -28.90
N ARG A 314 4.17 -14.00 -29.17
CA ARG A 314 3.03 -13.92 -30.07
C ARG A 314 1.87 -13.28 -29.34
N ILE A 315 0.72 -13.19 -29.99
CA ILE A 315 -0.48 -12.67 -29.35
C ILE A 315 -1.08 -13.78 -28.48
N VAL A 316 -1.22 -13.53 -27.18
CA VAL A 316 -1.71 -14.52 -26.20
C VAL A 316 -2.89 -13.96 -25.42
N ALA A 317 -3.89 -14.80 -25.23
CA ALA A 317 -5.08 -14.49 -24.46
C ALA A 317 -4.77 -14.14 -22.99
N ALA A 318 -5.49 -13.17 -22.41
CA ALA A 318 -5.44 -12.86 -20.99
C ALA A 318 -5.73 -14.09 -20.11
N GLY A 319 -4.82 -14.40 -19.18
CA GLY A 319 -4.88 -15.56 -18.28
C GLY A 319 -4.09 -16.79 -18.74
N PHE A 320 -3.45 -16.75 -19.91
CA PHE A 320 -2.76 -17.90 -20.53
C PHE A 320 -1.24 -17.74 -20.50
N VAL A 321 -0.50 -18.82 -20.75
CA VAL A 321 0.97 -18.85 -20.76
C VAL A 321 1.43 -19.27 -22.15
N GLU A 322 2.39 -18.54 -22.71
CA GLU A 322 3.13 -18.92 -23.91
C GLU A 322 4.47 -19.53 -23.53
N THR A 323 4.96 -20.45 -24.35
CA THR A 323 6.19 -21.18 -24.10
C THR A 323 7.00 -21.28 -25.38
N HIS A 324 8.30 -20.98 -25.26
CA HIS A 324 9.28 -21.14 -26.33
C HIS A 324 10.38 -22.10 -25.89
N ASN A 325 11.02 -22.75 -26.86
CA ASN A 325 12.29 -23.42 -26.60
C ASN A 325 13.38 -22.35 -26.50
N CYS A 326 14.38 -22.57 -25.65
CA CYS A 326 15.52 -21.67 -25.56
C CYS A 326 16.24 -21.54 -26.91
N SER A 327 16.89 -20.40 -27.14
CA SER A 327 17.70 -20.13 -28.32
C SER A 327 18.90 -21.08 -28.48
N ASN A 328 19.51 -21.07 -29.67
CA ASN A 328 20.68 -21.90 -29.99
C ASN A 328 21.82 -21.67 -28.99
N GLY A 329 22.34 -22.73 -28.38
CA GLY A 329 23.37 -22.67 -27.33
C GLY A 329 22.84 -22.81 -25.90
N TYR A 330 21.50 -22.87 -25.74
CA TYR A 330 20.83 -23.11 -24.47
C TYR A 330 19.85 -24.30 -24.56
N LYS A 331 19.69 -25.03 -23.47
CA LYS A 331 18.72 -26.13 -23.31
C LYS A 331 17.66 -25.73 -22.29
N GLY A 332 16.39 -25.98 -22.60
CA GLY A 332 15.27 -25.72 -21.69
C GLY A 332 14.06 -25.07 -22.37
N ILE A 333 13.21 -24.44 -21.57
CA ILE A 333 12.01 -23.74 -22.04
C ILE A 333 11.89 -22.36 -21.36
N VAL A 334 11.43 -21.37 -22.13
CA VAL A 334 11.06 -20.04 -21.63
C VAL A 334 9.55 -19.97 -21.57
N THR A 335 9.00 -19.46 -20.46
CA THR A 335 7.55 -19.34 -20.29
C THR A 335 7.16 -17.91 -19.93
N ARG A 336 6.08 -17.38 -20.51
CA ARG A 336 5.58 -16.04 -20.18
C ARG A 336 4.07 -16.06 -20.06
N LYS A 337 3.56 -15.50 -18.97
CA LYS A 337 2.14 -15.49 -18.66
C LYS A 337 1.50 -14.17 -19.06
N CYS A 338 0.43 -14.21 -19.82
CA CYS A 338 -0.45 -13.07 -20.04
C CYS A 338 -1.43 -12.98 -18.87
N ASN A 339 -1.42 -11.87 -18.12
CA ASN A 339 -2.29 -11.72 -16.97
C ASN A 339 -3.75 -11.46 -17.39
N ALA A 340 -4.69 -11.50 -16.42
CA ALA A 340 -6.11 -11.28 -16.67
C ALA A 340 -6.48 -9.88 -17.21
N LYS A 341 -5.53 -8.95 -17.24
CA LYS A 341 -5.67 -7.59 -17.79
C LYS A 341 -5.11 -7.44 -19.21
N GLY A 342 -4.69 -8.54 -19.85
CA GLY A 342 -4.11 -8.50 -21.20
C GLY A 342 -2.71 -7.87 -21.23
N ILE A 343 -1.97 -7.95 -20.13
CA ILE A 343 -0.58 -7.48 -20.04
C ILE A 343 0.33 -8.67 -19.74
N TYR A 344 1.44 -8.78 -20.47
CA TYR A 344 2.41 -9.84 -20.21
C TYR A 344 3.11 -9.64 -18.87
N GLU A 345 3.15 -10.70 -18.07
CA GLU A 345 4.04 -10.83 -16.91
C GLU A 345 5.49 -11.00 -17.38
N GLN A 346 6.44 -10.90 -16.43
CA GLN A 346 7.85 -11.11 -16.73
C GLN A 346 8.10 -12.58 -17.18
N PRO A 347 8.86 -12.81 -18.26
CA PRO A 347 9.18 -14.17 -18.71
C PRO A 347 10.09 -14.89 -17.72
N VAL A 348 9.84 -16.19 -17.54
CA VAL A 348 10.66 -17.10 -16.74
C VAL A 348 11.52 -17.93 -17.69
N TYR A 349 12.81 -17.59 -17.75
CA TYR A 349 13.81 -18.30 -18.56
C TYR A 349 14.37 -19.50 -17.81
N ASN A 350 13.74 -20.66 -17.96
CA ASN A 350 14.32 -21.92 -17.48
C ASN A 350 15.28 -22.50 -18.52
N CYS A 351 16.26 -21.69 -18.91
CA CYS A 351 17.30 -22.01 -19.88
C CYS A 351 18.63 -22.24 -19.17
N THR A 352 19.38 -23.24 -19.64
CA THR A 352 20.73 -23.55 -19.16
C THR A 352 21.69 -23.57 -20.35
N LYS A 353 22.84 -22.90 -20.26
CA LYS A 353 23.92 -22.96 -21.25
C LYS A 353 24.30 -24.41 -21.51
N GLU A 354 24.49 -24.77 -22.78
CA GLU A 354 24.87 -26.14 -23.16
C GLU A 354 26.13 -26.61 -22.44
N ALA A 355 27.15 -25.75 -22.31
CA ALA A 355 28.38 -26.06 -21.59
C ALA A 355 28.14 -26.41 -20.12
N ILE A 356 27.27 -25.68 -19.41
CA ILE A 356 26.93 -25.94 -18.01
C ILE A 356 26.10 -27.21 -17.91
N HIS A 357 25.14 -27.40 -18.82
CA HIS A 357 24.28 -28.58 -18.84
C HIS A 357 25.08 -29.87 -19.11
N ASP A 358 26.04 -29.81 -20.03
CA ASP A 358 26.88 -30.96 -20.35
C ASP A 358 27.88 -31.26 -19.22
N LEU A 359 28.41 -30.22 -18.57
CA LEU A 359 29.22 -30.37 -17.36
C LEU A 359 28.45 -31.04 -16.22
N LEU A 360 27.20 -30.65 -16.00
CA LEU A 360 26.33 -31.27 -14.99
C LEU A 360 26.16 -32.78 -15.21
N LYS A 361 26.11 -33.24 -16.47
CA LYS A 361 26.04 -34.67 -16.79
C LYS A 361 27.36 -35.40 -16.57
N MET A 362 28.48 -34.72 -16.79
CA MET A 362 29.82 -35.29 -16.68
C MET A 362 30.41 -35.21 -15.26
N ILE A 363 29.72 -34.56 -14.32
CA ILE A 363 30.20 -34.26 -12.97
C ILE A 363 30.69 -35.48 -12.17
N LYS A 364 30.17 -36.68 -12.46
CA LYS A 364 30.57 -37.93 -11.80
C LYS A 364 31.81 -38.60 -12.42
N ILE A 365 32.29 -38.06 -13.55
CA ILE A 365 33.32 -38.67 -14.41
C ILE A 365 34.57 -37.77 -14.45
N THR A 366 34.41 -36.45 -14.35
CA THR A 366 35.50 -35.46 -14.34
C THR A 366 36.11 -35.27 -12.95
N THR A 367 37.35 -34.79 -12.88
CA THR A 367 37.96 -34.41 -11.59
C THR A 367 37.34 -33.11 -11.06
N VAL A 368 37.42 -32.90 -9.73
CA VAL A 368 36.88 -31.68 -9.10
C VAL A 368 37.55 -30.40 -9.64
N ALA A 369 38.86 -30.43 -9.87
CA ALA A 369 39.60 -29.29 -10.41
C ALA A 369 39.16 -28.94 -11.84
N GLU A 370 39.02 -29.93 -12.72
CA GLU A 370 38.50 -29.73 -14.09
C GLU A 370 37.05 -29.23 -14.08
N THR A 371 36.25 -29.71 -13.12
CA THR A 371 34.84 -29.31 -12.98
C THR A 371 34.73 -27.84 -12.56
N ILE A 372 35.56 -27.39 -11.62
CA ILE A 372 35.62 -25.97 -11.20
C ILE A 372 36.00 -25.09 -12.40
N GLU A 373 37.07 -25.42 -13.13
CA GLU A 373 37.55 -24.59 -14.25
C GLU A 373 36.57 -24.62 -15.43
N GLY A 374 35.95 -25.77 -15.70
CA GLY A 374 34.87 -25.90 -16.69
C GLY A 374 33.66 -25.04 -16.35
N LEU A 375 33.25 -24.99 -15.08
CA LEU A 375 32.15 -24.14 -14.64
C LEU A 375 32.53 -22.66 -14.70
N ARG A 376 33.74 -22.31 -14.24
CA ARG A 376 34.30 -20.95 -14.29
C ARG A 376 34.32 -20.41 -15.71
N THR A 377 34.81 -21.18 -16.67
CA THR A 377 34.86 -20.79 -18.08
C THR A 377 33.46 -20.65 -18.69
N ALA A 378 32.52 -21.54 -18.35
CA ALA A 378 31.14 -21.47 -18.85
C ALA A 378 30.34 -20.28 -18.28
N MET A 379 30.66 -19.83 -17.07
CA MET A 379 30.00 -18.71 -16.39
C MET A 379 30.56 -17.33 -16.74
N ARG A 380 31.80 -17.26 -17.23
CA ARG A 380 32.40 -16.01 -17.69
C ARG A 380 31.65 -15.43 -18.89
N ALA A 381 31.66 -14.11 -18.99
CA ALA A 381 31.21 -13.43 -20.21
C ALA A 381 32.19 -13.78 -21.35
N SER A 382 31.67 -14.27 -22.48
CA SER A 382 32.50 -14.55 -23.66
C SER A 382 33.18 -13.27 -24.15
N PRO A 383 34.52 -13.22 -24.33
CA PRO A 383 35.21 -12.07 -24.89
C PRO A 383 35.02 -11.92 -26.41
N ASP A 384 34.45 -12.91 -27.09
CA ASP A 384 34.44 -12.96 -28.55
C ASP A 384 33.10 -12.56 -29.19
N ASN A 385 33.22 -11.60 -30.11
CA ASN A 385 32.28 -11.05 -31.10
C ASN A 385 31.34 -9.91 -30.69
N ASP A 386 31.75 -8.72 -31.18
CA ASP A 386 31.12 -7.40 -31.30
C ASP A 386 29.78 -7.37 -32.07
N ASN A 387 29.02 -8.48 -32.06
CA ASN A 387 27.70 -8.61 -32.69
C ASN A 387 26.82 -9.71 -32.04
N THR A 388 27.07 -10.06 -30.77
CA THR A 388 26.20 -10.98 -30.03
C THR A 388 25.06 -10.24 -29.34
N THR A 389 23.84 -10.73 -29.52
CA THR A 389 22.59 -10.22 -28.93
C THR A 389 22.65 -10.16 -27.40
N ALA A 390 21.86 -9.27 -26.78
CA ALA A 390 21.76 -9.05 -25.32
C ALA A 390 21.58 -10.35 -24.49
N GLU A 391 21.05 -11.40 -25.11
CA GLU A 391 20.87 -12.76 -24.58
C GLU A 391 22.18 -13.46 -24.13
N HIS A 392 23.34 -13.11 -24.71
CA HIS A 392 24.62 -13.75 -24.36
C HIS A 392 25.28 -13.18 -23.08
N GLN A 393 24.73 -12.10 -22.51
CA GLN A 393 25.31 -11.43 -21.35
C GLN A 393 24.63 -11.82 -20.02
N ASN A 394 23.35 -12.19 -20.04
CA ASN A 394 22.56 -12.48 -18.84
C ASN A 394 22.74 -13.92 -18.33
N ILE A 395 22.57 -14.13 -17.02
CA ILE A 395 22.60 -15.46 -16.39
C ILE A 395 21.17 -15.89 -16.12
N HIS A 396 20.73 -17.02 -16.70
CA HIS A 396 19.34 -17.48 -16.59
C HIS A 396 19.09 -18.31 -15.33
N VAL A 397 17.80 -18.55 -15.01
CA VAL A 397 17.38 -19.33 -13.84
C VAL A 397 17.97 -20.75 -13.88
N GLY A 398 17.96 -21.37 -15.05
CA GLY A 398 18.50 -22.72 -15.25
C GLY A 398 20.03 -22.78 -15.13
N ASP A 399 20.75 -21.69 -15.44
CA ASP A 399 22.20 -21.59 -15.21
C ASP A 399 22.51 -21.56 -13.71
N ILE A 400 21.75 -20.79 -12.94
CA ILE A 400 21.91 -20.67 -11.48
C ILE A 400 21.59 -22.01 -10.81
N GLU A 401 20.49 -22.66 -11.16
CA GLU A 401 20.09 -23.95 -10.57
C GLU A 401 21.10 -25.06 -10.91
N ALA A 402 21.64 -25.09 -12.13
CA ALA A 402 22.69 -26.04 -12.49
C ALA A 402 24.03 -25.71 -11.79
N ALA A 403 24.45 -24.45 -11.78
CA ALA A 403 25.70 -24.03 -11.15
C ALA A 403 25.70 -24.29 -9.64
N THR A 404 24.60 -23.99 -8.94
CA THR A 404 24.44 -24.26 -7.49
C THR A 404 24.59 -25.75 -7.16
N GLN A 405 24.05 -26.64 -7.99
CA GLN A 405 24.25 -28.09 -7.85
C GLN A 405 25.72 -28.49 -8.07
N ILE A 406 26.37 -27.91 -9.08
CA ILE A 406 27.78 -28.21 -9.39
C ILE A 406 28.70 -27.72 -8.26
N ILE A 407 28.51 -26.51 -7.74
CA ILE A 407 29.33 -26.01 -6.61
C ILE A 407 29.12 -26.81 -5.34
N GLN A 408 27.89 -27.28 -5.05
CA GLN A 408 27.65 -28.15 -3.90
C GLN A 408 28.39 -29.49 -4.05
N PHE A 409 28.38 -30.07 -5.25
CA PHE A 409 29.16 -31.28 -5.53
C PHE A 409 30.67 -31.04 -5.35
N ILE A 410 31.18 -29.94 -5.89
CA ILE A 410 32.59 -29.55 -5.74
C ILE A 410 32.95 -29.49 -4.26
N VAL A 411 32.18 -28.76 -3.45
CA VAL A 411 32.46 -28.64 -2.02
C VAL A 411 32.44 -29.99 -1.34
N ASN A 412 31.48 -30.87 -1.66
CA ASN A 412 31.37 -32.19 -1.02
C ASN A 412 32.58 -33.11 -1.27
N TYR A 413 33.20 -33.03 -2.46
CA TYR A 413 34.25 -33.96 -2.89
C TYR A 413 35.65 -33.35 -3.02
N ILE A 414 35.82 -32.05 -2.77
CA ILE A 414 37.13 -31.40 -2.89
C ILE A 414 38.11 -31.84 -1.79
N GLU A 415 39.31 -32.24 -2.21
CA GLU A 415 40.46 -32.44 -1.34
C GLU A 415 41.43 -31.27 -1.51
N ILE A 416 41.60 -30.45 -0.46
CA ILE A 416 42.41 -29.22 -0.53
C ILE A 416 43.85 -29.53 -0.08
N ASN A 417 44.78 -29.37 -1.02
CA ASN A 417 46.22 -29.45 -0.76
C ASN A 417 46.85 -28.06 -0.67
N THR A 418 47.91 -27.92 0.14
CA THR A 418 48.58 -26.64 0.43
C THR A 418 49.17 -25.96 -0.80
N SER A 419 49.52 -26.72 -1.85
CA SER A 419 50.11 -26.22 -3.09
C SER A 419 49.10 -25.70 -4.13
N THR A 420 47.83 -26.09 -4.02
CA THR A 420 46.77 -25.73 -4.99
C THR A 420 45.73 -24.80 -4.40
N ILE A 421 45.82 -24.48 -3.11
CA ILE A 421 44.80 -23.76 -2.34
C ILE A 421 44.47 -22.39 -2.94
N GLU A 422 45.47 -21.63 -3.39
CA GLU A 422 45.26 -20.29 -3.97
C GLU A 422 44.49 -20.36 -5.29
N ASN A 423 44.93 -21.21 -6.23
CA ASN A 423 44.32 -21.33 -7.56
C ASN A 423 42.89 -21.90 -7.49
N VAL A 424 42.68 -22.89 -6.62
CA VAL A 424 41.35 -23.49 -6.40
C VAL A 424 40.41 -22.47 -5.76
N THR A 425 40.89 -21.72 -4.77
CA THR A 425 40.10 -20.65 -4.12
C THR A 425 39.78 -19.54 -5.12
N ASP A 426 40.74 -19.07 -5.91
CA ASP A 426 40.51 -18.06 -6.94
C ASP A 426 39.44 -18.49 -7.94
N SER A 427 39.50 -19.75 -8.38
CA SER A 427 38.59 -20.29 -9.39
C SER A 427 37.18 -20.48 -8.85
N PHE A 428 37.05 -21.02 -7.63
CA PHE A 428 35.76 -21.17 -6.96
C PHE A 428 35.10 -19.82 -6.65
N VAL A 429 35.88 -18.85 -6.15
CA VAL A 429 35.37 -17.52 -5.82
C VAL A 429 34.95 -16.75 -7.08
N ASP A 430 35.62 -16.96 -8.22
CA ASP A 430 35.20 -16.39 -9.51
C ASP A 430 33.84 -16.94 -9.98
N VAL A 431 33.56 -18.23 -9.75
CA VAL A 431 32.23 -18.81 -10.02
C VAL A 431 31.16 -18.14 -9.16
N VAL A 432 31.43 -17.99 -7.85
CA VAL A 432 30.50 -17.34 -6.93
C VAL A 432 30.31 -15.86 -7.27
N ASP A 433 31.37 -15.14 -7.64
CA ASP A 433 31.32 -13.74 -8.06
C ASP A 433 30.37 -13.53 -9.26
N ASN A 434 30.41 -14.45 -10.23
CA ASN A 434 29.48 -14.44 -11.35
C ASN A 434 28.03 -14.72 -10.91
N LEU A 435 27.82 -15.66 -9.99
CA LEU A 435 26.47 -15.99 -9.47
C LEU A 435 25.82 -14.83 -8.71
N ILE A 436 26.60 -13.99 -8.04
CA ILE A 436 26.10 -12.82 -7.29
C ILE A 436 26.19 -11.50 -8.08
N SER A 437 26.57 -11.56 -9.36
CA SER A 437 26.69 -10.39 -10.22
C SER A 437 25.32 -9.76 -10.53
N GLU A 438 25.30 -8.48 -10.92
CA GLU A 438 24.07 -7.79 -11.32
C GLU A 438 23.33 -8.49 -12.48
N ARG A 439 24.07 -9.25 -13.31
CA ARG A 439 23.54 -10.05 -14.44
C ARG A 439 22.66 -11.23 -14.00
N ALA A 440 22.77 -11.66 -12.74
CA ALA A 440 21.97 -12.73 -12.15
C ALA A 440 20.80 -12.21 -11.30
N THR A 441 20.73 -10.92 -10.98
CA THR A 441 19.77 -10.36 -10.01
C THR A 441 18.31 -10.65 -10.38
N GLN A 442 17.94 -10.48 -11.66
CA GLN A 442 16.57 -10.76 -12.12
C GLN A 442 16.22 -12.25 -12.00
N SER A 443 17.16 -13.14 -12.34
CA SER A 443 16.97 -14.60 -12.29
C SER A 443 16.86 -15.12 -10.84
N TRP A 444 17.58 -14.53 -9.90
CA TRP A 444 17.43 -14.85 -8.46
C TRP A 444 16.03 -14.52 -7.93
N GLY A 445 15.38 -13.47 -8.44
CA GLY A 445 14.01 -13.11 -8.09
C GLY A 445 13.00 -14.24 -8.36
N ALA A 446 13.24 -15.08 -9.37
CA ALA A 446 12.40 -16.24 -9.68
C ALA A 446 12.68 -17.46 -8.79
N LEU A 447 13.81 -17.50 -8.07
CA LEU A 447 14.24 -18.61 -7.22
C LEU A 447 14.02 -18.38 -5.72
N MET A 448 13.36 -17.29 -5.33
CA MET A 448 13.15 -16.90 -3.93
C MET A 448 12.40 -17.96 -3.11
N ASP A 449 11.45 -18.68 -3.73
CA ASP A 449 10.68 -19.75 -3.08
C ASP A 449 11.46 -21.07 -2.91
N LYS A 450 12.59 -21.23 -3.63
CA LYS A 450 13.46 -22.43 -3.59
C LYS A 450 14.74 -22.22 -2.75
N GLY A 451 14.72 -21.30 -1.78
CA GLY A 451 15.87 -21.00 -0.92
C GLY A 451 16.75 -19.85 -1.38
N GLY A 452 16.50 -19.28 -2.57
CA GLY A 452 17.12 -18.06 -3.06
C GLY A 452 18.65 -18.07 -3.03
N SER A 453 19.24 -16.87 -2.96
CA SER A 453 20.69 -16.68 -2.94
C SER A 453 21.38 -17.16 -1.65
N ALA A 454 20.61 -17.48 -0.59
CA ALA A 454 21.16 -17.97 0.67
C ALA A 454 21.88 -19.32 0.52
N ALA A 455 21.43 -20.16 -0.42
CA ALA A 455 22.09 -21.43 -0.74
C ALA A 455 23.56 -21.23 -1.17
N VAL A 456 23.86 -20.18 -1.94
CA VAL A 456 25.23 -19.89 -2.41
C VAL A 456 26.13 -19.49 -1.25
N ILE A 457 25.62 -18.71 -0.30
CA ILE A 457 26.37 -18.29 0.89
C ILE A 457 26.77 -19.52 1.71
N ASN A 458 25.83 -20.45 1.92
CA ASN A 458 26.09 -21.66 2.72
C ASN A 458 27.16 -22.54 2.08
N VAL A 459 27.07 -22.75 0.77
CA VAL A 459 28.06 -23.52 0.01
C VAL A 459 29.43 -22.85 0.06
N LEU A 460 29.47 -21.52 -0.05
CA LEU A 460 30.69 -20.74 0.09
C LEU A 460 31.28 -20.85 1.50
N ASP A 461 30.46 -20.73 2.54
CA ASP A 461 30.91 -20.85 3.94
C ASP A 461 31.50 -22.24 4.23
N GLU A 462 30.87 -23.31 3.71
CA GLU A 462 31.40 -24.67 3.81
C GLU A 462 32.73 -24.83 3.05
N PHE A 463 32.85 -24.24 1.85
CA PHE A 463 34.11 -24.21 1.10
C PHE A 463 35.22 -23.48 1.86
N ILE A 464 34.94 -22.28 2.37
CA ILE A 464 35.88 -21.47 3.17
C ILE A 464 36.32 -22.23 4.42
N PHE A 465 35.41 -22.92 5.10
CA PHE A 465 35.74 -23.76 6.25
C PHE A 465 36.77 -24.85 5.89
N LYS A 466 36.63 -25.50 4.73
CA LYS A 466 37.61 -26.50 4.26
C LYS A 466 38.96 -25.87 3.90
N VAL A 467 38.96 -24.68 3.30
CA VAL A 467 40.19 -23.92 2.98
C VAL A 467 40.91 -23.50 4.26
N ALA A 468 40.18 -22.90 5.21
CA ALA A 468 40.71 -22.39 6.47
C ALA A 468 41.41 -23.48 7.30
N ASN A 469 40.85 -24.70 7.33
CA ASN A 469 41.46 -25.83 8.07
C ASN A 469 42.74 -26.40 7.43
N ASN A 470 43.04 -26.06 6.17
CA ASN A 470 44.21 -26.55 5.43
C ASN A 470 45.29 -25.48 5.20
N ILE A 471 45.05 -24.24 5.64
CA ILE A 471 46.06 -23.18 5.64
C ILE A 471 47.09 -23.46 6.75
N SER A 472 48.37 -23.45 6.40
CA SER A 472 49.44 -23.52 7.38
C SER A 472 49.55 -22.20 8.14
N VAL A 473 49.77 -22.26 9.45
CA VAL A 473 50.04 -21.10 10.33
C VAL A 473 51.22 -20.23 9.84
N THR A 474 52.10 -20.79 9.00
CA THR A 474 53.26 -20.11 8.42
C THR A 474 53.00 -19.42 7.07
N GLN A 475 51.81 -19.54 6.48
CA GLN A 475 51.46 -18.90 5.21
C GLN A 475 50.90 -17.48 5.42
N GLN A 476 51.13 -16.60 4.44
CA GLN A 476 50.55 -15.25 4.40
C GLN A 476 49.02 -15.33 4.26
N ASN A 477 48.29 -14.33 4.76
CA ASN A 477 46.81 -14.27 4.63
C ASN A 477 46.40 -14.46 3.17
N LEU A 478 45.51 -15.43 2.92
CA LEU A 478 44.92 -15.66 1.61
C LEU A 478 43.82 -14.62 1.39
N THR A 479 44.05 -13.67 0.48
CA THR A 479 43.08 -12.65 0.10
C THR A 479 42.66 -12.84 -1.35
N VAL A 480 41.37 -13.04 -1.60
CA VAL A 480 40.80 -13.15 -2.94
C VAL A 480 39.76 -12.05 -3.12
N ALA A 481 40.01 -11.16 -4.07
CA ALA A 481 39.15 -10.03 -4.36
C ALA A 481 38.66 -10.10 -5.82
N LYS A 482 37.34 -10.01 -6.00
CA LYS A 482 36.66 -9.97 -7.30
C LYS A 482 35.78 -8.71 -7.40
N GLU A 483 34.86 -8.65 -8.36
CA GLU A 483 34.04 -7.45 -8.60
C GLU A 483 32.92 -7.26 -7.56
N ASN A 484 32.35 -8.37 -7.07
CA ASN A 484 31.18 -8.40 -6.20
C ASN A 484 31.46 -9.06 -4.84
N ILE A 485 32.61 -9.72 -4.67
CA ILE A 485 33.02 -10.40 -3.43
C ILE A 485 34.48 -10.12 -3.07
N LEU A 486 34.74 -9.97 -1.78
CA LEU A 486 36.07 -9.94 -1.17
C LEU A 486 36.12 -10.99 -0.06
N ILE A 487 37.12 -11.87 -0.08
CA ILE A 487 37.37 -12.87 0.95
C ILE A 487 38.79 -12.70 1.48
N GLU A 488 38.93 -12.73 2.80
CA GLU A 488 40.22 -12.79 3.48
C GLU A 488 40.21 -13.95 4.48
N ILE A 489 41.18 -14.85 4.38
CA ILE A 489 41.41 -15.95 5.31
C ILE A 489 42.82 -15.77 5.89
N GLY A 490 42.91 -15.66 7.21
CA GLY A 490 44.18 -15.37 7.88
C GLY A 490 44.32 -16.09 9.22
N THR A 491 45.55 -16.14 9.71
CA THR A 491 45.90 -16.72 11.02
C THR A 491 46.45 -15.64 11.95
N VAL A 492 46.08 -15.68 13.22
CA VAL A 492 46.53 -14.74 14.26
C VAL A 492 46.99 -15.55 15.47
N ASP A 493 48.25 -15.35 15.88
CA ASP A 493 48.86 -16.10 17.00
C ASP A 493 48.34 -15.67 18.39
N GLU A 494 48.00 -14.38 18.54
CA GLU A 494 47.37 -13.80 19.73
C GLU A 494 46.23 -12.88 19.31
N CYS A 495 45.00 -13.29 19.59
CA CYS A 495 43.80 -12.56 19.20
C CYS A 495 43.61 -11.36 20.14
N SER A 496 44.05 -10.18 19.72
CA SER A 496 43.84 -8.90 20.42
C SER A 496 42.82 -8.02 19.71
N MET A 497 43.01 -7.81 18.40
CA MET A 497 42.06 -7.12 17.52
C MET A 497 42.21 -7.67 16.11
N ILE A 498 41.10 -8.11 15.52
CA ILE A 498 41.03 -8.48 14.10
C ILE A 498 40.19 -7.43 13.38
N LYS A 499 40.72 -6.91 12.27
CA LYS A 499 40.04 -5.92 11.42
C LYS A 499 39.88 -6.49 10.01
N PHE A 500 38.67 -6.42 9.47
CA PHE A 500 38.38 -6.84 8.11
C PHE A 500 37.45 -5.83 7.41
N PRO A 501 37.71 -5.46 6.15
CA PRO A 501 38.96 -5.70 5.41
C PRO A 501 40.12 -4.85 5.94
N ASP A 502 41.32 -5.43 6.00
CA ASP A 502 42.53 -4.68 6.38
C ASP A 502 43.10 -3.93 5.16
N THR A 503 42.59 -2.72 4.93
CA THR A 503 43.03 -1.86 3.82
C THR A 503 44.44 -1.29 3.99
N GLU A 504 45.03 -1.38 5.18
CA GLU A 504 46.36 -0.82 5.47
C GLU A 504 47.47 -1.81 5.05
N LYS A 505 47.22 -3.11 5.19
CA LYS A 505 48.16 -4.16 4.75
C LYS A 505 48.01 -4.56 3.28
N ASN A 506 46.79 -4.47 2.73
CA ASN A 506 46.47 -4.94 1.38
C ASN A 506 46.29 -3.77 0.39
N GLY A 507 47.40 -3.30 -0.21
CA GLY A 507 47.40 -2.13 -1.11
C GLY A 507 46.75 -2.33 -2.50
N ASN A 508 46.44 -3.57 -2.90
CA ASN A 508 45.89 -3.92 -4.22
C ASN A 508 44.41 -4.35 -4.19
N LEU A 509 43.61 -3.78 -3.29
CA LEU A 509 42.18 -4.09 -3.20
C LEU A 509 41.34 -3.30 -4.23
N PRO A 510 40.21 -3.85 -4.73
CA PRO A 510 39.30 -3.16 -5.64
C PRO A 510 38.80 -1.83 -5.07
N SER A 511 38.58 -0.83 -5.93
CA SER A 511 38.17 0.52 -5.48
C SER A 511 36.86 0.56 -4.67
N TRP A 512 35.95 -0.41 -4.89
CA TRP A 512 34.69 -0.50 -4.16
C TRP A 512 34.85 -0.93 -2.70
N THR A 513 35.99 -1.53 -2.32
CA THR A 513 36.31 -1.93 -0.95
C THR A 513 37.01 -0.81 -0.16
N SER A 514 37.81 0.02 -0.84
CA SER A 514 38.55 1.12 -0.21
C SER A 514 37.72 2.39 -0.02
N ASN A 515 36.72 2.65 -0.88
CA ASN A 515 36.08 3.96 -0.92
C ASN A 515 34.87 4.11 0.04
N ARG A 516 34.47 3.10 0.83
CA ARG A 516 33.18 3.12 1.57
C ARG A 516 33.10 2.27 2.86
N ARG A 517 34.04 2.46 3.80
CA ARG A 517 33.98 2.27 5.28
C ARG A 517 33.11 1.13 5.87
N THR A 518 32.90 0.02 5.16
CA THR A 518 32.25 -1.16 5.71
C THR A 518 33.33 -2.05 6.28
N SER A 519 33.36 -2.21 7.59
CA SER A 519 34.41 -2.96 8.28
C SER A 519 33.87 -3.61 9.55
N ILE A 520 34.49 -4.72 9.93
CA ILE A 520 34.30 -5.36 11.22
C ILE A 520 35.58 -5.27 12.04
N GLU A 521 35.42 -4.91 13.30
CA GLU A 521 36.46 -4.95 14.32
C GLU A 521 36.02 -5.94 15.40
N VAL A 522 36.81 -6.99 15.56
CA VAL A 522 36.56 -8.07 16.53
C VAL A 522 37.59 -7.99 17.63
N ILE A 523 37.11 -7.79 18.86
CA ILE A 523 37.95 -7.85 20.06
C ILE A 523 37.73 -9.20 20.72
N CYS A 524 38.83 -9.92 20.93
CA CYS A 524 38.89 -11.27 21.45
C CYS A 524 40.00 -11.36 22.50
N SER A 525 39.97 -12.38 23.33
CA SER A 525 41.00 -12.62 24.36
C SER A 525 41.26 -14.13 24.44
N GLU A 526 41.95 -14.65 23.42
CA GLU A 526 42.33 -16.06 23.35
C GLU A 526 43.83 -16.20 23.11
N SER A 527 44.44 -17.15 23.84
CA SER A 527 45.84 -17.54 23.68
C SER A 527 45.94 -18.77 22.78
N GLY A 528 46.51 -18.59 21.58
CA GLY A 528 46.71 -19.65 20.59
C GLY A 528 46.45 -19.17 19.16
N SER A 529 47.05 -19.86 18.19
CA SER A 529 46.86 -19.55 16.78
C SER A 529 45.40 -19.79 16.36
N LEU A 530 44.70 -18.71 15.99
CA LEU A 530 43.32 -18.73 15.51
C LEU A 530 43.30 -18.46 14.01
N THR A 531 42.46 -19.20 13.30
CA THR A 531 42.17 -18.93 11.88
C THR A 531 40.84 -18.19 11.78
N PHE A 532 40.80 -17.09 11.03
CA PHE A 532 39.57 -16.35 10.77
C PHE A 532 39.31 -16.28 9.27
N SER A 533 38.04 -16.08 8.91
CA SER A 533 37.64 -15.75 7.55
C SER A 533 36.63 -14.61 7.55
N GLY A 534 36.89 -13.56 6.76
CA GLY A 534 35.95 -12.49 6.47
C GLY A 534 35.51 -12.54 5.01
N SER A 535 34.22 -12.35 4.76
CA SER A 535 33.66 -12.21 3.41
C SER A 535 32.81 -10.93 3.34
N LEU A 536 33.06 -10.10 2.33
CA LEU A 536 32.29 -8.88 2.06
C LEU A 536 31.65 -8.99 0.69
N PHE A 537 30.32 -8.87 0.66
CA PHE A 537 29.53 -8.98 -0.56
C PHE A 537 28.91 -7.64 -0.94
N ARG A 538 29.22 -7.17 -2.16
CA ARG A 538 28.74 -5.89 -2.67
C ARG A 538 27.28 -5.92 -3.10
N ASN A 539 26.90 -6.94 -3.88
CA ASN A 539 25.60 -7.01 -4.57
C ASN A 539 24.64 -8.05 -3.95
N LEU A 540 25.09 -8.86 -3.00
CA LEU A 540 24.27 -9.89 -2.37
C LEU A 540 23.00 -9.30 -1.68
N SER A 541 23.06 -8.06 -1.23
CA SER A 541 21.93 -7.31 -0.66
C SER A 541 20.75 -7.13 -1.61
N SER A 542 20.97 -7.16 -2.93
CA SER A 542 19.91 -6.99 -3.94
C SER A 542 19.18 -8.30 -4.29
N ILE A 543 19.77 -9.45 -3.94
CA ILE A 543 19.27 -10.80 -4.30
C ILE A 543 18.86 -11.64 -3.09
N MET A 544 19.14 -11.21 -1.86
CA MET A 544 18.71 -11.92 -0.65
C MET A 544 17.25 -11.63 -0.28
N SER A 545 16.62 -12.58 0.42
CA SER A 545 15.27 -12.39 0.97
C SER A 545 15.24 -11.28 2.00
N THR A 546 14.22 -10.44 1.92
CA THR A 546 13.97 -9.35 2.87
C THR A 546 13.04 -9.74 4.02
N ARG A 547 12.73 -11.04 4.16
CA ARG A 547 11.88 -11.57 5.24
C ARG A 547 12.48 -11.23 6.61
N ASN A 548 11.72 -10.54 7.44
CA ASN A 548 12.10 -10.13 8.79
C ASN A 548 11.07 -10.68 9.80
N GLU A 549 11.54 -11.08 10.98
CA GLU A 549 10.72 -11.62 12.08
C GLU A 549 9.59 -10.67 12.51
N ASN A 550 9.84 -9.36 12.47
CA ASN A 550 8.96 -8.34 13.04
C ASN A 550 8.40 -7.32 12.02
N ALA A 551 8.80 -7.39 10.76
CA ALA A 551 8.47 -6.36 9.76
C ALA A 551 8.20 -6.94 8.36
N THR A 552 7.17 -6.42 7.69
CA THR A 552 6.67 -6.95 6.41
C THR A 552 7.17 -6.21 5.17
N HIS A 553 7.73 -5.00 5.33
CA HIS A 553 8.26 -4.17 4.24
C HIS A 553 9.61 -3.58 4.62
N VAL A 554 10.68 -4.33 4.37
CA VAL A 554 12.05 -3.94 4.71
C VAL A 554 12.95 -4.21 3.52
N GLU A 555 13.96 -3.39 3.30
CA GLU A 555 14.99 -3.60 2.29
C GLU A 555 16.37 -3.66 2.96
N ILE A 556 17.30 -4.40 2.37
CA ILE A 556 18.70 -4.42 2.81
C ILE A 556 19.38 -3.21 2.19
N ASN A 557 19.85 -2.27 3.01
CA ASN A 557 20.38 -0.98 2.57
C ASN A 557 21.89 -0.82 2.84
N ALA A 558 22.60 -1.92 3.01
CA ALA A 558 24.06 -1.96 3.16
C ALA A 558 24.63 -3.23 2.51
N PRO A 559 25.96 -3.28 2.22
CA PRO A 559 26.64 -4.52 1.85
C PRO A 559 26.45 -5.61 2.91
N VAL A 560 26.46 -6.88 2.49
CA VAL A 560 26.39 -8.01 3.42
C VAL A 560 27.82 -8.37 3.84
N LEU A 561 28.06 -8.47 5.15
CA LEU A 561 29.36 -8.81 5.72
C LEU A 561 29.22 -10.10 6.52
N ALA A 562 30.01 -11.12 6.19
CA ALA A 562 30.08 -12.37 6.95
C ALA A 562 31.46 -12.50 7.60
N PHE A 563 31.50 -12.94 8.85
CA PHE A 563 32.76 -13.13 9.58
C PHE A 563 32.67 -14.33 10.52
N THR A 564 33.68 -15.20 10.44
CA THR A 564 33.74 -16.46 11.20
C THR A 564 35.16 -16.69 11.74
N ILE A 565 35.23 -17.21 12.96
CA ILE A 565 36.47 -17.68 13.59
C ILE A 565 36.42 -19.21 13.61
N HIS A 566 37.37 -19.85 12.94
CA HIS A 566 37.45 -21.30 12.81
C HIS A 566 38.22 -21.86 14.00
N LYS A 567 37.49 -22.38 15.01
CA LYS A 567 38.10 -22.98 16.21
C LYS A 567 38.21 -24.50 16.09
N SER A 568 39.31 -25.06 16.60
CA SER A 568 39.42 -26.50 16.87
C SER A 568 38.62 -26.87 18.13
N ARG A 569 37.37 -27.28 17.92
CA ARG A 569 36.61 -28.20 18.78
C ARG A 569 36.70 -27.99 20.31
N LYS A 570 36.31 -26.82 20.83
CA LYS A 570 35.67 -26.70 22.15
C LYS A 570 34.65 -25.57 22.15
N GLU A 571 33.41 -25.91 22.48
CA GLU A 571 32.33 -24.97 22.79
C GLU A 571 32.77 -24.06 23.95
N SER A 572 33.13 -22.82 23.64
CA SER A 572 33.27 -21.74 24.62
C SER A 572 32.24 -20.67 24.29
N SER A 573 31.24 -20.57 25.15
CA SER A 573 30.25 -19.50 25.21
C SER A 573 30.89 -18.24 25.83
N GLU A 574 31.89 -17.67 25.17
CA GLU A 574 32.51 -16.40 25.59
C GLU A 574 31.92 -15.21 24.83
N ARG A 575 31.77 -14.07 25.56
CA ARG A 575 31.27 -12.81 25.02
C ARG A 575 32.26 -12.26 23.98
N LEU A 576 31.98 -12.52 22.71
CA LEU A 576 32.54 -11.74 21.61
C LEU A 576 31.82 -10.39 21.60
N ASP A 577 32.58 -9.29 21.58
CA ASP A 577 32.04 -7.95 21.33
C ASP A 577 32.64 -7.45 20.01
N MET A 578 31.76 -7.30 19.02
CA MET A 578 32.16 -6.95 17.66
C MET A 578 31.50 -5.65 17.27
N THR A 579 32.33 -4.74 16.77
CA THR A 579 31.87 -3.48 16.22
C THR A 579 31.86 -3.57 14.71
N LEU A 580 30.66 -3.47 14.14
CA LEU A 580 30.45 -3.45 12.70
C LEU A 580 30.16 -2.01 12.27
N VAL A 581 30.86 -1.53 11.26
CA VAL A 581 30.59 -0.25 10.63
C VAL A 581 30.05 -0.54 9.24
N PHE A 582 28.92 0.08 8.90
CA PHE A 582 28.30 0.00 7.58
C PHE A 582 28.14 1.37 6.96
N GLN A 583 28.31 1.42 5.64
CA GLN A 583 27.97 2.56 4.82
C GLN A 583 26.67 2.25 4.05
N LEU A 584 25.61 3.01 4.30
CA LEU A 584 24.33 2.81 3.64
C LEU A 584 24.38 3.19 2.14
N PHE A 585 23.62 2.46 1.31
CA PHE A 585 23.46 2.80 -0.11
C PHE A 585 22.56 4.03 -0.31
N LYS A 586 21.46 4.12 0.46
CA LYS A 586 20.49 5.22 0.42
C LYS A 586 20.41 5.91 1.80
N THR A 587 20.35 7.23 1.81
CA THR A 587 20.14 8.04 3.03
C THR A 587 18.73 8.65 3.05
N GLY A 588 18.22 9.03 4.22
CA GLY A 588 16.91 9.69 4.36
C GLY A 588 15.68 8.79 4.48
N LEU A 589 15.86 7.46 4.63
CA LEU A 589 14.79 6.50 4.93
C LEU A 589 14.52 6.41 6.46
N GLU A 590 13.60 5.54 6.91
CA GLU A 590 13.36 5.28 8.34
C GLU A 590 14.61 4.77 9.07
N LYS A 591 14.62 4.71 10.42
CA LYS A 591 15.81 4.32 11.18
C LYS A 591 16.37 2.95 10.74
N PRO A 592 17.69 2.83 10.53
CA PRO A 592 18.32 1.56 10.17
C PRO A 592 18.25 0.56 11.34
N SER A 593 18.07 -0.72 11.02
CA SER A 593 18.11 -1.84 11.95
C SER A 593 19.31 -2.73 11.64
N CYS A 594 20.19 -2.92 12.63
CA CYS A 594 21.28 -3.89 12.52
C CYS A 594 20.70 -5.30 12.67
N SER A 595 20.96 -6.19 11.72
CA SER A 595 20.41 -7.55 11.75
C SER A 595 21.39 -8.56 11.19
N PHE A 596 21.13 -9.83 11.49
CA PHE A 596 21.90 -10.96 10.99
C PHE A 596 20.98 -12.02 10.37
N TRP A 597 21.55 -12.84 9.50
CA TRP A 597 20.83 -13.91 8.83
C TRP A 597 20.71 -15.14 9.73
N LYS A 598 19.47 -15.53 10.06
CA LYS A 598 19.14 -16.70 10.88
C LYS A 598 18.52 -17.78 9.99
N MET A 599 19.12 -18.96 9.99
CA MET A 599 18.56 -20.12 9.29
C MET A 599 17.31 -20.65 10.00
N GLY A 600 16.27 -20.96 9.23
CA GLY A 600 15.08 -21.66 9.72
C GLY A 600 15.28 -23.17 9.85
N ASN A 601 14.32 -23.85 10.47
CA ASN A 601 14.37 -25.30 10.74
C ASN A 601 14.27 -26.17 9.46
N SER A 602 13.76 -25.62 8.37
CA SER A 602 13.86 -26.19 7.02
C SER A 602 14.99 -25.47 6.29
N SER A 603 15.96 -26.21 5.77
CA SER A 603 17.21 -25.74 5.14
C SER A 603 17.06 -24.63 4.09
N ASP A 604 15.85 -24.42 3.57
CA ASP A 604 15.59 -23.58 2.40
C ASP A 604 14.85 -22.26 2.75
N GLN A 605 14.63 -21.92 4.02
CA GLN A 605 14.01 -20.62 4.38
C GLN A 605 14.65 -20.00 5.63
N GLY A 606 15.54 -19.03 5.42
CA GLY A 606 16.07 -18.16 6.48
C GLY A 606 15.33 -16.82 6.60
N PHE A 607 15.63 -16.05 7.64
CA PHE A 607 15.09 -14.71 7.89
C PHE A 607 16.11 -13.82 8.61
N TRP A 608 15.95 -12.50 8.50
CA TRP A 608 16.75 -11.54 9.24
C TRP A 608 16.21 -11.34 10.66
N SER A 609 17.10 -11.40 11.66
CA SER A 609 16.80 -11.14 13.07
C SER A 609 17.75 -10.10 13.65
N SER A 610 17.29 -9.32 14.63
CA SER A 610 18.10 -8.34 15.37
C SER A 610 18.63 -8.87 16.70
N ASP A 611 18.37 -10.14 17.02
CA ASP A 611 18.79 -10.74 18.29
C ASP A 611 20.31 -10.70 18.47
N GLY A 612 20.79 -10.14 19.57
CA GLY A 612 22.22 -10.02 19.83
C GLY A 612 22.94 -8.91 19.05
N CYS A 613 22.23 -8.11 18.24
CA CYS A 613 22.78 -6.97 17.51
C CYS A 613 22.07 -5.66 17.88
N LYS A 614 22.82 -4.60 18.17
CA LYS A 614 22.29 -3.27 18.54
C LYS A 614 22.97 -2.17 17.75
N MET A 615 22.18 -1.19 17.29
CA MET A 615 22.72 0.03 16.71
C MET A 615 23.29 0.92 17.81
N VAL A 616 24.56 1.29 17.68
CA VAL A 616 25.29 2.16 18.62
C VAL A 616 25.25 3.61 18.14
N GLU A 617 25.47 3.85 16.85
CA GLU A 617 25.53 5.18 16.28
C GLU A 617 24.95 5.20 14.86
N TYR A 618 24.24 6.28 14.52
CA TYR A 618 23.78 6.54 13.15
C TYR A 618 23.98 8.00 12.78
N ASN A 619 24.85 8.24 11.80
CA ASN A 619 25.04 9.56 11.22
C ASN A 619 24.19 9.70 9.95
N GLN A 620 23.08 10.43 10.07
CA GLN A 620 22.11 10.63 8.99
C GLN A 620 22.67 11.33 7.74
N GLN A 621 23.66 12.21 7.90
CA GLN A 621 24.22 13.00 6.81
C GLN A 621 25.22 12.19 5.98
N SER A 622 26.03 11.37 6.65
CA SER A 622 27.00 10.51 5.97
C SER A 622 26.45 9.13 5.63
N GLY A 623 25.30 8.72 6.19
CA GLY A 623 24.77 7.37 6.03
C GLY A 623 25.61 6.29 6.72
N ARG A 624 26.44 6.67 7.69
CA ARG A 624 27.29 5.73 8.45
C ARG A 624 26.51 5.17 9.64
N VAL A 625 26.49 3.85 9.76
CA VAL A 625 25.83 3.12 10.86
C VAL A 625 26.87 2.27 11.58
N THR A 626 26.88 2.33 12.91
CA THR A 626 27.74 1.51 13.76
C THR A 626 26.86 0.56 14.57
N CYS A 627 27.13 -0.74 14.50
CA CYS A 627 26.41 -1.80 15.18
C CYS A 627 27.35 -2.55 16.14
N SER A 628 26.86 -2.96 17.31
CA SER A 628 27.52 -3.90 18.22
C SER A 628 26.77 -5.22 18.20
N CYS A 629 27.47 -6.32 17.89
CA CYS A 629 26.91 -7.67 17.81
C CYS A 629 27.76 -8.67 18.61
N ASN A 630 27.15 -9.78 19.05
CA ASN A 630 27.79 -10.74 19.98
C ASN A 630 27.91 -12.20 19.48
N HIS A 631 27.72 -12.45 18.19
CA HIS A 631 27.77 -13.79 17.59
C HIS A 631 28.36 -13.74 16.18
N LEU A 632 28.92 -14.84 15.65
CA LEU A 632 29.58 -14.89 14.34
C LEU A 632 28.60 -15.39 13.28
N THR A 633 28.21 -14.54 12.33
CA THR A 633 27.21 -14.86 11.29
C THR A 633 27.39 -13.94 10.06
N SER A 634 26.38 -13.87 9.18
CA SER A 634 26.25 -12.86 8.12
C SER A 634 25.39 -11.69 8.59
N PHE A 635 25.92 -10.47 8.52
CA PHE A 635 25.31 -9.23 8.99
C PHE A 635 24.89 -8.33 7.84
N ALA A 636 23.83 -7.57 8.07
CA ALA A 636 23.40 -6.51 7.18
C ALA A 636 22.67 -5.40 7.95
N VAL A 637 22.46 -4.27 7.29
CA VAL A 637 21.60 -3.19 7.80
C VAL A 637 20.31 -3.14 6.99
N LEU A 638 19.21 -3.34 7.69
CA LEU A 638 17.86 -3.32 7.15
C LEU A 638 17.23 -1.95 7.35
N MET A 639 16.46 -1.47 6.38
CA MET A 639 15.79 -0.18 6.45
C MET A 639 14.42 -0.28 5.79
N SER A 640 13.40 0.28 6.43
CA SER A 640 12.05 0.34 5.87
C SER A 640 12.00 1.46 4.82
N PRO A 641 11.49 1.19 3.60
CA PRO A 641 11.28 2.25 2.62
C PRO A 641 10.22 3.21 3.17
N ALA A 642 10.59 4.47 3.43
CA ALA A 642 9.58 5.50 3.65
C ALA A 642 8.78 5.65 2.36
N THR A 643 7.51 5.25 2.35
CA THR A 643 6.71 5.38 1.13
C THR A 643 6.53 6.87 0.81
N ILE A 644 6.62 7.23 -0.46
CA ILE A 644 6.39 8.61 -0.93
C ILE A 644 5.03 9.13 -0.43
N ILE A 645 4.05 8.23 -0.32
CA ILE A 645 2.70 8.49 0.17
C ILE A 645 2.71 8.91 1.65
N ASP A 646 3.43 8.19 2.51
CA ASP A 646 3.57 8.56 3.93
C ASP A 646 4.29 9.90 4.11
N MET A 647 5.30 10.18 3.27
CA MET A 647 5.98 11.48 3.28
C MET A 647 5.04 12.63 2.92
N ILE A 648 4.18 12.46 1.90
CA ILE A 648 3.18 13.46 1.49
C ILE A 648 2.13 13.66 2.59
N HIS A 649 1.63 12.58 3.20
CA HIS A 649 0.66 12.68 4.29
C HIS A 649 1.25 13.37 5.52
N HIS A 650 2.47 13.04 5.91
CA HIS A 650 3.15 13.71 7.03
C HIS A 650 3.40 15.20 6.75
N GLN A 651 3.79 15.56 5.53
CA GLN A 651 3.97 16.96 5.13
C GLN A 651 2.64 17.71 5.13
N ALA A 652 1.58 17.14 4.55
CA ALA A 652 0.25 17.73 4.52
C ALA A 652 -0.34 17.95 5.93
N LEU A 653 -0.24 16.94 6.81
CA LEU A 653 -0.75 17.04 8.18
C LEU A 653 0.04 18.06 9.01
N SER A 654 1.37 18.16 8.77
CA SER A 654 2.19 19.21 9.38
C SER A 654 1.83 20.61 8.86
N ALA A 655 1.51 20.76 7.58
CA ALA A 655 1.12 22.06 7.02
C ALA A 655 -0.25 22.52 7.56
N ILE A 656 -1.24 21.62 7.59
CA ILE A 656 -2.58 21.88 8.15
C ILE A 656 -2.48 22.33 9.61
N THR A 657 -1.71 21.61 10.43
CA THR A 657 -1.57 21.93 11.85
C THR A 657 -0.85 23.26 12.08
N VAL A 658 0.21 23.58 11.33
CA VAL A 658 0.92 24.87 11.43
C VAL A 658 0.03 26.03 11.03
N VAL A 659 -0.63 25.96 9.88
CA VAL A 659 -1.51 27.02 9.37
C VAL A 659 -2.71 27.21 10.31
N GLY A 660 -3.38 26.11 10.69
CA GLY A 660 -4.56 26.13 11.55
C GLY A 660 -4.24 26.69 12.94
N CYS A 661 -3.19 26.19 13.60
CA CYS A 661 -2.80 26.67 14.93
C CYS A 661 -2.37 28.14 14.89
N SER A 662 -1.68 28.59 13.84
CA SER A 662 -1.30 30.00 13.68
C SER A 662 -2.53 30.91 13.55
N LEU A 663 -3.51 30.50 12.74
CA LEU A 663 -4.79 31.20 12.60
C LEU A 663 -5.56 31.23 13.93
N SER A 664 -5.59 30.11 14.66
CA SER A 664 -6.22 30.00 15.97
C SER A 664 -5.55 30.90 17.03
N LEU A 665 -4.22 30.97 17.07
CA LEU A 665 -3.50 31.87 17.97
C LEU A 665 -3.89 33.33 17.74
N GLY A 666 -3.96 33.77 16.47
CA GLY A 666 -4.42 35.11 16.10
C GLY A 666 -5.87 35.38 16.52
N GLY A 667 -6.77 34.42 16.30
CA GLY A 667 -8.17 34.50 16.72
C GLY A 667 -8.35 34.59 18.24
N LEU A 668 -7.64 33.75 19.00
CA LEU A 668 -7.68 33.73 20.47
C LEU A 668 -7.11 35.03 21.05
N PHE A 669 -5.99 35.52 20.52
CA PHE A 669 -5.40 36.79 20.94
C PHE A 669 -6.37 37.96 20.70
N THR A 670 -6.96 38.03 19.50
CA THR A 670 -7.95 39.07 19.15
C THR A 670 -9.17 39.01 20.05
N THR A 671 -9.66 37.79 20.37
CA THR A 671 -10.76 37.58 21.31
C THR A 671 -10.43 38.12 22.70
N ALA A 672 -9.24 37.81 23.22
CA ALA A 672 -8.80 38.31 24.52
C ALA A 672 -8.71 39.85 24.55
N VAL A 673 -8.17 40.47 23.50
CA VAL A 673 -8.07 41.93 23.38
C VAL A 673 -9.46 42.58 23.36
N ILE A 674 -10.40 42.06 22.55
CA ILE A 674 -11.77 42.59 22.50
C ILE A 674 -12.41 42.51 23.89
N TYR A 675 -12.38 41.34 24.53
CA TYR A 675 -13.01 41.19 25.84
C TYR A 675 -12.33 42.03 26.95
N ALA A 676 -11.02 42.28 26.85
CA ALA A 676 -10.31 43.19 27.74
C ALA A 676 -10.70 44.67 27.51
N CYS A 677 -10.75 45.12 26.25
CA CYS A 677 -11.17 46.48 25.89
C CYS A 677 -12.62 46.77 26.29
N PHE A 678 -13.51 45.79 26.09
CA PHE A 678 -14.93 45.90 26.40
C PHE A 678 -15.29 45.31 27.78
N TRP A 679 -14.30 45.08 28.64
CA TRP A 679 -14.47 44.40 29.93
C TRP A 679 -15.60 45.00 30.77
N ARG A 680 -15.67 46.33 30.85
CA ARG A 680 -16.70 47.04 31.62
C ARG A 680 -18.12 46.84 31.10
N MET A 681 -18.30 46.51 29.81
CA MET A 681 -19.60 46.33 29.16
C MET A 681 -20.00 44.86 28.99
N VAL A 682 -19.03 43.96 28.88
CA VAL A 682 -19.25 42.54 28.52
C VAL A 682 -19.02 41.59 29.70
N LYS A 683 -18.63 42.11 30.88
CA LYS A 683 -18.40 41.30 32.10
C LYS A 683 -19.60 40.40 32.41
N SER A 684 -19.35 39.09 32.38
CA SER A 684 -20.31 38.04 32.71
C SER A 684 -19.55 36.82 33.23
N ASN A 685 -20.21 35.97 34.02
CA ASN A 685 -19.65 34.70 34.48
C ASN A 685 -19.13 33.85 33.31
N ARG A 686 -19.90 33.79 32.21
CA ARG A 686 -19.50 33.15 30.95
C ARG A 686 -18.29 33.81 30.27
N ALA A 687 -18.15 35.12 30.37
CA ALA A 687 -17.00 35.83 29.78
C ALA A 687 -15.69 35.51 30.53
N ILE A 688 -15.76 35.26 31.84
CA ILE A 688 -14.61 34.90 32.66
C ILE A 688 -14.12 33.48 32.31
N LEU A 689 -15.03 32.50 32.24
CA LEU A 689 -14.68 31.13 31.84
C LEU A 689 -14.12 31.09 30.41
N LEU A 690 -14.73 31.83 29.48
CA LEU A 690 -14.30 31.88 28.09
C LEU A 690 -12.88 32.45 27.94
N LEU A 691 -12.54 33.50 28.71
CA LEU A 691 -11.18 34.05 28.70
C LEU A 691 -10.14 33.10 29.26
N ASN A 692 -10.48 32.35 30.32
CA ASN A 692 -9.59 31.32 30.85
C ASN A 692 -9.40 30.18 29.82
N LEU A 693 -10.46 29.77 29.14
CA LEU A 693 -10.40 28.78 28.06
C LEU A 693 -9.54 29.26 26.89
N CYS A 694 -9.73 30.51 26.45
CA CYS A 694 -8.90 31.13 25.41
C CYS A 694 -7.42 31.18 25.82
N GLY A 695 -7.12 31.52 27.07
CA GLY A 695 -5.77 31.51 27.61
C GLY A 695 -5.15 30.11 27.60
N ALA A 696 -5.87 29.11 28.11
CA ALA A 696 -5.40 27.73 28.13
C ALA A 696 -5.11 27.19 26.72
N LEU A 697 -6.03 27.39 25.76
CA LEU A 697 -5.84 26.98 24.38
C LEU A 697 -4.70 27.75 23.69
N PHE A 698 -4.52 29.03 24.00
CA PHE A 698 -3.41 29.83 23.45
C PHE A 698 -2.06 29.25 23.88
N PHE A 699 -1.88 28.98 25.19
CA PHE A 699 -0.65 28.37 25.69
C PHE A 699 -0.47 26.93 25.18
N ALA A 700 -1.54 26.15 25.02
CA ALA A 700 -1.48 24.81 24.46
C ALA A 700 -0.95 24.82 23.01
N TYR A 701 -1.52 25.68 22.15
CA TYR A 701 -1.08 25.78 20.76
C TYR A 701 0.33 26.35 20.63
N LEU A 702 0.71 27.30 21.48
CA LEU A 702 2.08 27.84 21.50
C LEU A 702 3.10 26.75 21.89
N ALA A 703 2.81 26.00 22.96
CA ALA A 703 3.65 24.88 23.40
C ALA A 703 3.71 23.77 22.33
N PHE A 704 2.60 23.52 21.63
CA PHE A 704 2.54 22.52 20.57
C PHE A 704 3.41 22.89 19.38
N LEU A 705 3.30 24.13 18.88
CA LEU A 705 4.06 24.59 17.71
C LEU A 705 5.57 24.71 17.96
N ILE A 706 5.95 25.21 19.14
CA ILE A 706 7.37 25.42 19.47
C ILE A 706 8.03 24.11 19.91
N GLY A 707 7.33 23.29 20.68
CA GLY A 707 7.94 22.24 21.48
C GLY A 707 7.85 20.82 20.91
N ILE A 708 6.80 20.48 20.14
CA ILE A 708 6.52 19.07 19.83
C ILE A 708 7.63 18.36 19.04
N LYS A 709 8.39 19.12 18.22
CA LYS A 709 9.51 18.61 17.40
C LYS A 709 10.89 18.77 18.06
N ARG A 710 10.99 19.37 19.25
CA ARG A 710 12.27 19.66 19.93
C ARG A 710 12.68 18.49 20.83
N THR A 711 13.09 17.38 20.22
CA THR A 711 13.42 16.12 20.93
C THR A 711 14.78 16.15 21.65
N GLN A 712 15.64 17.13 21.35
CA GLN A 712 16.95 17.29 21.99
C GLN A 712 17.12 18.72 22.53
N PRO A 713 17.64 18.90 23.76
CA PRO A 713 17.98 17.87 24.76
C PRO A 713 16.74 17.20 25.39
N MET A 714 16.87 15.95 25.85
CA MET A 714 15.75 15.17 26.40
C MET A 714 14.99 15.90 27.52
N GLY A 715 15.69 16.63 28.40
CA GLY A 715 15.03 17.40 29.47
C GLY A 715 14.05 18.48 28.97
N ALA A 716 14.36 19.15 27.85
CA ALA A 716 13.45 20.12 27.23
C ALA A 716 12.22 19.43 26.61
N CYS A 717 12.41 18.23 26.08
CA CYS A 717 11.34 17.41 25.52
C CYS A 717 10.37 16.93 26.62
N THR A 718 10.91 16.42 27.72
CA THR A 718 10.12 16.01 28.90
C THR A 718 9.36 17.20 29.50
N PHE A 719 10.01 18.36 29.67
CA PHE A 719 9.33 19.58 30.14
C PHE A 719 8.17 19.97 29.23
N THR A 720 8.40 19.96 27.91
CA THR A 720 7.36 20.25 26.91
C THR A 720 6.20 19.27 27.01
N ALA A 721 6.48 17.96 27.13
CA ALA A 721 5.45 16.93 27.25
C ALA A 721 4.60 17.10 28.52
N VAL A 722 5.23 17.42 29.67
CA VAL A 722 4.53 17.69 30.94
C VAL A 722 3.66 18.95 30.82
N LEU A 723 4.23 20.04 30.28
CA LEU A 723 3.52 21.30 30.09
C LEU A 723 2.29 21.10 29.20
N LEU A 724 2.46 20.40 28.09
CA LEU A 724 1.41 20.09 27.15
C LEU A 724 0.32 19.21 27.78
N HIS A 725 0.69 18.16 28.52
CA HIS A 725 -0.26 17.31 29.25
C HIS A 725 -1.12 18.15 30.22
N TYR A 726 -0.48 19.01 31.02
CA TYR A 726 -1.19 19.88 31.97
C TYR A 726 -2.11 20.90 31.28
N VAL A 727 -1.60 21.67 30.33
CA VAL A 727 -2.37 22.78 29.73
C VAL A 727 -3.54 22.27 28.89
N TYR A 728 -3.39 21.15 28.17
CA TYR A 728 -4.53 20.55 27.47
C TYR A 728 -5.59 20.01 28.43
N LEU A 729 -5.22 19.34 29.53
CA LEU A 729 -6.20 18.92 30.54
C LEU A 729 -6.94 20.11 31.15
N VAL A 730 -6.22 21.19 31.50
CA VAL A 730 -6.85 22.43 31.97
C VAL A 730 -7.86 22.96 30.96
N ALA A 731 -7.52 22.98 29.66
CA ALA A 731 -8.45 23.38 28.61
C ALA A 731 -9.71 22.50 28.59
N PHE A 732 -9.59 21.17 28.71
CA PHE A 732 -10.73 20.27 28.76
C PHE A 732 -11.61 20.46 29.99
N PHE A 733 -11.02 20.62 31.18
CA PHE A 733 -11.82 20.90 32.37
C PHE A 733 -12.47 22.28 32.33
N LEU A 734 -11.89 23.27 31.65
CA LEU A 734 -12.55 24.54 31.35
C LEU A 734 -13.71 24.36 30.35
N MET A 735 -13.58 23.49 29.35
CA MET A 735 -14.70 23.13 28.45
C MET A 735 -15.82 22.39 29.22
N LEU A 736 -15.48 21.56 30.22
CA LEU A 736 -16.46 20.94 31.12
C LEU A 736 -17.18 22.01 31.97
N ALA A 737 -16.43 22.96 32.53
CA ALA A 737 -16.98 24.06 33.31
C ALA A 737 -17.92 24.95 32.47
N GLU A 738 -17.56 25.25 31.22
CA GLU A 738 -18.43 25.94 30.26
C GLU A 738 -19.71 25.14 29.98
N GLY A 739 -19.60 23.85 29.69
CA GLY A 739 -20.75 22.97 29.49
C GLY A 739 -21.67 22.92 30.72
N GLY A 740 -21.08 22.84 31.90
CA GLY A 740 -21.77 22.85 33.18
C GLY A 740 -22.47 24.18 33.48
N ASP A 741 -21.82 25.32 33.25
CA ASP A 741 -22.41 26.66 33.43
C ASP A 741 -23.62 26.85 32.51
N ILE A 742 -23.50 26.49 31.24
CA ILE A 742 -24.60 26.55 30.27
C ILE A 742 -25.77 25.65 30.71
N ALA A 743 -25.48 24.41 31.13
CA ALA A 743 -26.50 23.48 31.60
C ALA A 743 -27.21 23.99 32.87
N LEU A 744 -26.45 24.52 33.84
CA LEU A 744 -27.00 25.08 35.08
C LEU A 744 -27.86 26.31 34.83
N MET A 745 -27.44 27.22 33.95
CA MET A 745 -28.21 28.41 33.57
C MET A 745 -29.58 28.02 32.98
N VAL A 746 -29.62 26.98 32.15
CA VAL A 746 -30.84 26.51 31.49
C VAL A 746 -31.75 25.71 32.43
N MET A 747 -31.18 24.91 33.34
CA MET A 747 -31.94 24.06 34.26
C MET A 747 -32.41 24.79 35.52
N ARG A 748 -31.64 25.74 36.05
CA ARG A 748 -31.92 26.45 37.31
C ARG A 748 -31.76 27.97 37.15
N PRO A 749 -32.65 28.64 36.39
CA PRO A 749 -32.55 30.07 36.10
C PRO A 749 -32.71 31.00 37.33
N LEU A 750 -33.13 30.48 38.49
CA LEU A 750 -33.38 31.26 39.72
C LEU A 750 -32.28 31.11 40.79
N ALA A 751 -31.23 30.31 40.54
CA ALA A 751 -30.15 30.11 41.50
C ALA A 751 -29.18 31.31 41.49
N LYS A 752 -28.95 31.95 42.66
CA LYS A 752 -28.07 33.13 42.83
C LYS A 752 -26.64 32.81 43.29
N TRP A 753 -26.21 31.54 43.24
CA TRP A 753 -24.90 31.12 43.74
C TRP A 753 -23.79 31.42 42.72
N ASN A 754 -22.70 32.03 43.17
CA ASN A 754 -21.50 32.22 42.34
C ASN A 754 -20.70 30.91 42.25
N VAL A 755 -21.03 30.07 41.29
CA VAL A 755 -20.39 28.75 41.07
C VAL A 755 -19.01 28.84 40.38
N ILE A 756 -18.69 29.98 39.77
CA ILE A 756 -17.49 30.18 38.94
C ILE A 756 -16.16 29.94 39.66
N PRO A 757 -15.93 30.43 40.89
CA PRO A 757 -14.67 30.16 41.60
C PRO A 757 -14.42 28.67 41.82
N TYR A 758 -15.48 27.89 42.06
CA TYR A 758 -15.38 26.43 42.23
C TYR A 758 -15.04 25.73 40.91
N PHE A 759 -15.65 26.17 39.80
CA PHE A 759 -15.31 25.66 38.48
C PHE A 759 -13.87 25.97 38.09
N LEU A 760 -13.38 27.18 38.34
CA LEU A 760 -11.98 27.54 38.09
C LEU A 760 -11.04 26.73 39.00
N ALA A 761 -11.33 26.61 40.30
CA ALA A 761 -10.52 25.81 41.21
C ALA A 761 -10.42 24.34 40.77
N GLY A 762 -11.55 23.75 40.34
CA GLY A 762 -11.57 22.39 39.79
C GLY A 762 -10.80 22.27 38.47
N ALA A 763 -10.95 23.25 37.57
CA ALA A 763 -10.37 23.20 36.23
C ALA A 763 -8.85 23.35 36.20
N TYR A 764 -8.26 24.02 37.19
CA TYR A 764 -6.79 24.06 37.35
C TYR A 764 -6.29 22.98 38.32
N GLY A 765 -7.02 22.72 39.42
CA GLY A 765 -6.58 21.82 40.48
C GLY A 765 -6.61 20.34 40.11
N ILE A 766 -7.68 19.85 39.47
CA ILE A 766 -7.81 18.42 39.12
C ILE A 766 -6.74 18.00 38.09
N PRO A 767 -6.50 18.76 37.00
CA PRO A 767 -5.37 18.48 36.11
C PRO A 767 -4.01 18.46 36.79
N ALA A 768 -3.75 19.37 37.74
CA ALA A 768 -2.49 19.40 38.47
C ALA A 768 -2.28 18.12 39.30
N ILE A 769 -3.35 17.61 39.93
CA ILE A 769 -3.32 16.35 40.67
C ILE A 769 -3.05 15.17 39.73
N ILE A 770 -3.78 15.08 38.60
CA ILE A 770 -3.60 14.00 37.62
C ILE A 770 -2.16 13.96 37.09
N VAL A 771 -1.64 15.11 36.66
CA VAL A 771 -0.28 15.21 36.12
C VAL A 771 0.76 14.94 37.21
N GLY A 772 0.56 15.44 38.43
CA GLY A 772 1.46 15.19 39.56
C GLY A 772 1.55 13.71 39.94
N ILE A 773 0.40 13.00 40.01
CA ILE A 773 0.36 11.55 40.22
C ILE A 773 1.03 10.81 39.07
N SER A 774 0.76 11.23 37.83
CA SER A 774 1.35 10.62 36.63
C SER A 774 2.88 10.72 36.64
N MET A 775 3.43 11.91 36.93
CA MET A 775 4.87 12.13 37.05
C MET A 775 5.49 11.31 38.18
N GLY A 776 4.82 11.23 39.34
CA GLY A 776 5.31 10.47 40.49
C GLY A 776 5.28 8.96 40.27
N ALA A 777 4.22 8.45 39.62
CA ALA A 777 4.04 7.02 39.36
C ALA A 777 4.98 6.50 38.27
N THR A 778 5.23 7.29 37.22
CA THR A 778 6.11 6.85 36.12
C THR A 778 7.55 7.32 36.24
N GLN A 779 7.91 8.08 37.29
CA GLN A 779 9.26 8.65 37.44
C GLN A 779 9.73 9.41 36.19
N LEU A 780 8.82 10.09 35.49
CA LEU A 780 9.02 10.78 34.20
C LEU A 780 9.21 9.86 32.98
N ASP A 781 9.26 8.53 33.15
CA ASP A 781 9.29 7.61 32.03
C ASP A 781 7.97 7.70 31.23
N GLY A 782 8.13 7.75 29.91
CA GLY A 782 7.03 7.95 28.96
C GLY A 782 6.65 9.41 28.66
N TYR A 783 7.27 10.40 29.31
CA TYR A 783 7.13 11.81 28.93
C TYR A 783 8.15 12.21 27.85
N GLY A 784 7.75 12.03 26.59
CA GLY A 784 8.58 12.31 25.41
C GLY A 784 9.24 11.05 24.84
N ASN A 785 9.55 11.08 23.54
CA ASN A 785 10.33 10.05 22.87
C ASN A 785 11.28 10.70 21.84
N GLU A 786 12.04 9.87 21.13
CA GLU A 786 13.00 10.33 20.12
C GLU A 786 12.37 10.95 18.86
N ARG A 787 11.04 10.80 18.66
CA ARG A 787 10.28 11.30 17.50
C ARG A 787 9.51 12.60 17.80
N PHE A 788 8.96 12.74 18.99
CA PHE A 788 8.12 13.86 19.41
C PHE A 788 8.05 14.01 20.94
N CYS A 789 7.79 15.23 21.39
CA CYS A 789 7.70 15.58 22.81
C CYS A 789 6.27 15.49 23.33
N TRP A 790 5.76 14.26 23.42
CA TRP A 790 4.43 13.93 23.94
C TRP A 790 4.43 12.60 24.71
N LEU A 791 3.32 12.29 25.38
CA LEU A 791 3.08 11.05 26.14
C LEU A 791 3.19 9.81 25.25
N THR A 792 3.94 8.79 25.69
CA THR A 792 4.06 7.51 24.97
C THR A 792 2.86 6.60 25.23
N VAL A 793 2.49 5.80 24.22
CA VAL A 793 1.37 4.84 24.31
C VAL A 793 1.82 3.53 24.97
N GLU A 794 3.08 3.14 24.77
CA GLU A 794 3.67 1.86 25.22
C GLU A 794 3.66 1.69 26.74
N SER A 795 3.86 2.78 27.49
CA SER A 795 3.86 2.77 28.95
C SER A 795 2.46 2.84 29.58
N GLY A 796 1.40 2.92 28.77
CA GLY A 796 0.02 3.14 29.23
C GLY A 796 -0.25 4.56 29.75
N LEU A 797 0.78 5.41 29.89
CA LEU A 797 0.69 6.78 30.40
C LEU A 797 -0.25 7.66 29.54
N PHE A 798 -0.37 7.38 28.25
CA PHE A 798 -1.34 8.04 27.36
C PHE A 798 -2.78 8.02 27.92
N TRP A 799 -3.18 6.96 28.64
CA TRP A 799 -4.52 6.85 29.24
C TRP A 799 -4.76 7.82 30.41
N ALA A 800 -3.70 8.31 31.07
CA ALA A 800 -3.83 9.35 32.09
C ALA A 800 -4.34 10.68 31.49
N PHE A 801 -4.12 10.90 30.20
CA PHE A 801 -4.70 12.01 29.44
C PHE A 801 -6.02 11.62 28.77
N ALA A 802 -6.02 10.53 27.99
CA ALA A 802 -7.16 10.16 27.16
C ALA A 802 -8.42 9.80 27.98
N GLY A 803 -8.26 9.09 29.10
CA GLY A 803 -9.37 8.69 29.97
C GLY A 803 -10.22 9.88 30.47
N PRO A 804 -9.60 10.87 31.15
CA PRO A 804 -10.30 12.08 31.57
C PRO A 804 -10.95 12.84 30.42
N VAL A 805 -10.27 12.97 29.28
CA VAL A 805 -10.80 13.65 28.09
C VAL A 805 -12.07 12.98 27.58
N LEU A 806 -12.07 11.65 27.47
CA LEU A 806 -13.25 10.88 27.04
C LEU A 806 -14.44 11.08 27.98
N ALA A 807 -14.21 11.05 29.29
CA ALA A 807 -15.26 11.28 30.28
C ALA A 807 -15.85 12.70 30.16
N ILE A 808 -15.00 13.71 29.94
CA ILE A 808 -15.43 15.10 29.75
C ILE A 808 -16.24 15.27 28.46
N VAL A 809 -15.76 14.72 27.35
CA VAL A 809 -16.47 14.79 26.06
C VAL A 809 -17.86 14.15 26.17
N MET A 810 -17.96 13.00 26.87
CA MET A 810 -19.25 12.36 27.15
C MET A 810 -20.15 13.23 28.02
N ALA A 811 -19.62 13.85 29.08
CA ALA A 811 -20.39 14.76 29.94
C ALA A 811 -20.89 15.99 29.16
N ASN A 812 -20.05 16.59 28.32
CA ASN A 812 -20.42 17.74 27.48
C ASN A 812 -21.45 17.37 26.40
N LEU A 813 -21.40 16.14 25.88
CA LEU A 813 -22.45 15.63 24.98
C LEU A 813 -23.80 15.53 25.71
N ILE A 814 -23.80 15.04 26.96
CA ILE A 814 -25.00 14.98 27.80
C ILE A 814 -25.54 16.40 28.07
N PHE A 815 -24.67 17.34 28.44
CA PHE A 815 -25.07 18.75 28.64
C PHE A 815 -25.67 19.36 27.38
N LEU A 816 -25.07 19.12 26.21
CA LEU A 816 -25.61 19.59 24.93
C LEU A 816 -27.02 19.05 24.69
N VAL A 817 -27.25 17.74 24.89
CA VAL A 817 -28.57 17.12 24.72
C VAL A 817 -29.60 17.71 25.70
N LEU A 818 -29.24 17.92 26.97
CA LEU A 818 -30.12 18.52 27.98
C LEU A 818 -30.51 19.95 27.61
N VAL A 819 -29.53 20.75 27.17
CA VAL A 819 -29.73 22.14 26.75
C VAL A 819 -30.63 22.18 25.52
N LEU A 820 -30.37 21.37 24.49
CA LEU A 820 -31.21 21.30 23.29
C LEU A 820 -32.65 20.86 23.62
N LYS A 821 -32.83 19.82 24.44
CA LYS A 821 -34.16 19.37 24.86
C LYS A 821 -34.96 20.49 25.53
N LYS A 822 -34.31 21.26 26.42
CA LYS A 822 -34.97 22.38 27.09
C LYS A 822 -35.24 23.55 26.15
N LEU A 823 -34.31 23.86 25.23
CA LEU A 823 -34.47 24.90 24.21
C LEU A 823 -35.66 24.64 23.29
N PHE A 824 -35.83 23.40 22.82
CA PHE A 824 -36.98 23.01 22.00
C PHE A 824 -38.29 22.93 22.81
N GLY A 825 -38.21 22.72 24.12
CA GLY A 825 -39.35 22.75 25.03
C GLY A 825 -39.85 24.14 25.42
N VAL A 826 -39.16 25.23 25.04
CA VAL A 826 -39.62 26.60 25.32
C VAL A 826 -40.83 26.93 24.44
N SER A 827 -41.87 27.52 25.02
CA SER A 827 -43.12 27.90 24.33
C SER A 827 -42.89 28.81 23.10
N ALA A 828 -41.86 29.66 23.13
CA ALA A 828 -41.43 30.49 22.00
C ALA A 828 -40.87 29.68 20.82
N MET A 829 -40.32 28.48 21.04
CA MET A 829 -39.87 27.55 20.01
C MET A 829 -40.97 26.56 19.59
N SER A 830 -41.88 26.22 20.49
CA SER A 830 -43.06 25.39 20.19
C SER A 830 -43.97 26.01 19.12
N LYS A 831 -44.02 27.35 19.03
CA LYS A 831 -44.82 28.12 18.05
C LYS A 831 -44.19 28.24 16.65
N LYS A 832 -42.95 27.77 16.43
CA LYS A 832 -42.26 27.88 15.13
C LYS A 832 -42.47 26.63 14.26
N THR A 833 -42.23 26.76 12.96
CA THR A 833 -42.24 25.61 12.02
C THR A 833 -41.07 24.65 12.29
N ASP A 834 -41.18 23.39 11.88
CA ASP A 834 -40.13 22.40 12.13
C ASP A 834 -38.82 22.72 11.38
N ALA A 835 -38.90 23.32 10.19
CA ALA A 835 -37.74 23.83 9.47
C ALA A 835 -37.02 24.95 10.25
N GLU A 836 -37.76 25.86 10.89
CA GLU A 836 -37.18 26.92 11.72
C GLU A 836 -36.61 26.39 13.04
N LYS A 837 -37.22 25.35 13.62
CA LYS A 837 -36.68 24.62 14.77
C LYS A 837 -35.35 23.95 14.41
N ILE A 838 -35.31 23.20 13.31
CA ILE A 838 -34.09 22.53 12.83
C ILE A 838 -32.99 23.57 12.54
N LYS A 839 -33.30 24.65 11.83
CA LYS A 839 -32.35 25.73 11.54
C LYS A 839 -31.79 26.38 12.81
N ALA A 840 -32.63 26.64 13.81
CA ALA A 840 -32.20 27.17 15.10
C ALA A 840 -31.33 26.17 15.89
N GLY A 841 -31.72 24.90 15.87
CA GLY A 841 -30.98 23.79 16.49
C GLY A 841 -29.58 23.61 15.90
N VAL A 842 -29.49 23.46 14.58
CA VAL A 842 -28.23 23.30 13.84
C VAL A 842 -27.32 24.49 14.08
N ARG A 843 -27.86 25.72 14.04
CA ARG A 843 -27.09 26.92 14.37
C ARG A 843 -26.55 26.89 15.81
N SER A 844 -27.36 26.44 16.77
CA SER A 844 -26.94 26.31 18.17
C SER A 844 -25.86 25.25 18.34
N VAL A 845 -25.98 24.10 17.69
CA VAL A 845 -24.99 23.02 17.72
C VAL A 845 -23.68 23.52 17.12
N PHE A 846 -23.70 24.15 15.95
CA PHE A 846 -22.49 24.69 15.30
C PHE A 846 -21.74 25.71 16.16
N ILE A 847 -22.48 26.56 16.90
CA ILE A 847 -21.92 27.54 17.84
C ILE A 847 -21.29 26.87 19.07
N LEU A 848 -21.89 25.79 19.57
CA LEU A 848 -21.48 25.14 20.82
C LEU A 848 -20.42 24.06 20.63
N LEU A 849 -20.38 23.38 19.48
CA LEU A 849 -19.43 22.28 19.20
C LEU A 849 -17.96 22.66 19.47
N PRO A 850 -17.42 23.79 18.98
CA PRO A 850 -16.03 24.16 19.21
C PRO A 850 -15.74 24.61 20.65
N VAL A 851 -16.75 25.14 21.34
CA VAL A 851 -16.63 25.64 22.72
C VAL A 851 -16.64 24.49 23.72
N LEU A 852 -17.43 23.45 23.44
CA LEU A 852 -17.55 22.26 24.29
C LEU A 852 -16.48 21.19 24.02
N GLY A 853 -15.62 21.39 23.02
CA GLY A 853 -14.56 20.44 22.67
C GLY A 853 -15.07 19.13 22.04
N LEU A 854 -16.29 19.10 21.50
CA LEU A 854 -16.90 17.88 20.97
C LEU A 854 -16.23 17.39 19.67
N THR A 855 -15.47 18.24 19.00
CA THR A 855 -14.63 17.88 17.83
C THR A 855 -13.54 16.86 18.19
N TRP A 856 -13.19 16.73 19.47
CA TRP A 856 -12.18 15.78 19.94
C TRP A 856 -12.65 14.32 19.91
N VAL A 857 -13.94 14.03 19.69
CA VAL A 857 -14.42 12.67 19.38
C VAL A 857 -13.72 12.10 18.15
N LEU A 858 -13.38 12.96 17.17
CA LEU A 858 -12.62 12.56 15.98
C LEU A 858 -11.22 12.05 16.34
N GLY A 859 -10.65 12.53 17.45
CA GLY A 859 -9.36 12.12 17.97
C GLY A 859 -9.32 10.63 18.34
N ILE A 860 -10.43 10.04 18.78
CA ILE A 860 -10.53 8.62 19.13
C ILE A 860 -10.28 7.75 17.90
N PHE A 861 -10.94 8.11 16.80
CA PHE A 861 -10.78 7.42 15.52
C PHE A 861 -9.45 7.75 14.86
N ALA A 862 -8.82 8.89 15.18
CA ALA A 862 -7.52 9.29 14.65
C ALA A 862 -6.32 8.59 15.29
N VAL A 863 -6.48 7.94 16.46
CA VAL A 863 -5.39 7.19 17.12
C VAL A 863 -4.99 5.95 16.30
N ASN A 864 -5.91 5.38 15.53
CA ASN A 864 -5.59 4.28 14.64
C ASN A 864 -4.83 4.80 13.39
N LYS A 865 -3.77 4.08 12.99
CA LYS A 865 -2.95 4.43 11.83
C LYS A 865 -3.67 4.16 10.50
N ASP A 866 -4.63 3.23 10.49
CA ASP A 866 -5.37 2.84 9.28
C ASP A 866 -6.50 3.81 8.91
N THR A 867 -6.82 4.76 9.80
CA THR A 867 -7.96 5.68 9.67
C THR A 867 -7.53 7.08 9.24
N LEU A 868 -6.86 7.17 8.10
CA LEU A 868 -6.28 8.41 7.55
C LEU A 868 -7.28 9.59 7.50
N VAL A 869 -8.53 9.34 7.08
CA VAL A 869 -9.58 10.38 6.99
C VAL A 869 -9.83 11.03 8.36
N PHE A 870 -9.89 10.24 9.43
CA PHE A 870 -10.14 10.75 10.77
C PHE A 870 -8.96 11.54 11.32
N GLN A 871 -7.72 11.21 10.93
CA GLN A 871 -6.53 11.99 11.26
C GLN A 871 -6.58 13.40 10.64
N TYR A 872 -6.94 13.50 9.35
CA TYR A 872 -7.11 14.80 8.69
C TYR A 872 -8.24 15.63 9.31
N LEU A 873 -9.41 15.01 9.53
CA LEU A 873 -10.56 15.70 10.15
C LEU A 873 -10.19 16.20 11.55
N PHE A 874 -9.55 15.36 12.36
CA PHE A 874 -9.09 15.75 13.69
C PHE A 874 -8.08 16.90 13.64
N ALA A 875 -7.07 16.82 12.76
CA ALA A 875 -6.07 17.87 12.60
C ALA A 875 -6.69 19.21 12.17
N ILE A 876 -7.63 19.20 11.21
CA ILE A 876 -8.31 20.41 10.74
C ILE A 876 -9.15 21.01 11.87
N PHE A 877 -10.10 20.26 12.44
CA PHE A 877 -11.04 20.80 13.43
C PHE A 877 -10.36 21.22 14.73
N ASN A 878 -9.33 20.51 15.16
CA ASN A 878 -8.58 20.84 16.37
C ASN A 878 -7.70 22.09 16.13
N SER A 879 -6.92 22.11 15.05
CA SER A 879 -6.03 23.25 14.78
C SER A 879 -6.79 24.56 14.55
N VAL A 880 -8.01 24.55 13.98
CA VAL A 880 -8.84 25.75 13.75
C VAL A 880 -9.81 26.08 14.91
N GLN A 881 -9.84 25.29 15.99
CA GLN A 881 -10.81 25.45 17.08
C GLN A 881 -10.75 26.86 17.69
N GLY A 882 -9.56 27.42 17.91
CA GLY A 882 -9.38 28.76 18.47
C GLY A 882 -9.94 29.87 17.56
N PHE A 883 -9.79 29.70 16.24
CA PHE A 883 -10.37 30.61 15.26
C PHE A 883 -11.91 30.54 15.22
N LEU A 884 -12.48 29.33 15.32
CA LEU A 884 -13.94 29.16 15.40
C LEU A 884 -14.52 29.83 16.66
N ILE A 885 -13.82 29.77 17.80
CA ILE A 885 -14.22 30.48 19.02
C ILE A 885 -14.29 31.99 18.77
N PHE A 886 -13.30 32.58 18.11
CA PHE A 886 -13.30 34.00 17.74
C PHE A 886 -14.50 34.36 16.85
N LEU A 887 -14.76 33.60 15.79
CA LEU A 887 -15.88 33.86 14.89
C LEU A 887 -17.21 33.83 15.64
N VAL A 888 -17.42 32.80 16.46
CA VAL A 888 -18.69 32.59 17.16
C VAL A 888 -18.91 33.61 18.29
N GLN A 889 -17.89 33.87 19.11
CA GLN A 889 -18.04 34.66 20.33
C GLN A 889 -17.76 36.17 20.13
N CYS A 890 -17.02 36.56 19.09
CA CYS A 890 -16.76 37.97 18.79
C CYS A 890 -17.54 38.45 17.57
N VAL A 891 -17.44 37.74 16.44
CA VAL A 891 -18.00 38.20 15.16
C VAL A 891 -19.51 37.99 15.09
N PHE A 892 -20.01 36.86 15.59
CA PHE A 892 -21.43 36.52 15.53
C PHE A 892 -22.22 36.84 16.81
N ASP A 893 -21.54 37.18 17.91
CA ASP A 893 -22.20 37.56 19.17
C ASP A 893 -22.85 38.94 19.07
N LYS A 894 -24.16 39.00 19.35
CA LYS A 894 -24.92 40.25 19.27
C LYS A 894 -24.44 41.29 20.27
N LYS A 895 -24.12 40.90 21.51
CA LYS A 895 -23.71 41.84 22.57
C LYS A 895 -22.39 42.50 22.23
N VAL A 896 -21.44 41.73 21.70
CA VAL A 896 -20.14 42.26 21.26
C VAL A 896 -20.31 43.19 20.06
N ARG A 897 -21.12 42.82 19.06
CA ARG A 897 -21.42 43.70 17.92
C ARG A 897 -22.14 44.98 18.32
N ASP A 898 -23.05 44.92 19.29
CA ASP A 898 -23.79 46.09 19.76
C ASP A 898 -22.86 47.03 20.55
N ALA A 899 -21.95 46.49 21.37
CA ALA A 899 -20.90 47.28 22.02
C ALA A 899 -19.96 47.96 21.00
N LEU A 900 -19.59 47.25 19.93
CA LEU A 900 -18.80 47.81 18.82
C LEU A 900 -19.56 48.90 18.04
N ARG A 901 -20.88 48.73 17.85
CA ARG A 901 -21.74 49.71 17.18
C ARG A 901 -21.96 50.97 18.01
N GLN A 902 -22.12 50.85 19.32
CA GLN A 902 -22.29 52.00 20.21
C GLN A 902 -21.09 52.95 20.12
N ILE A 903 -19.86 52.44 20.02
CA ILE A 903 -18.66 53.26 19.83
C ILE A 903 -18.62 53.93 18.45
N LYS A 904 -19.05 53.26 17.36
CA LYS A 904 -19.19 53.92 16.05
C LYS A 904 -20.08 55.16 16.17
N VAL A 905 -21.22 55.05 16.86
CA VAL A 905 -22.16 56.16 17.03
C VAL A 905 -21.58 57.29 17.91
N THR A 906 -20.88 56.97 18.99
CA THR A 906 -20.23 57.97 19.87
C THR A 906 -19.07 58.68 19.17
N TRP A 907 -18.31 57.99 18.31
CA TRP A 907 -17.22 58.61 17.55
C TRP A 907 -17.72 59.54 16.45
N PHE A 908 -18.80 59.18 15.73
CA PHE A 908 -19.39 60.06 14.72
C PHE A 908 -20.00 61.33 15.34
N THR A 909 -20.62 61.23 16.51
CA THR A 909 -21.12 62.42 17.24
C THR A 909 -20.02 63.28 17.88
N THR A 910 -18.85 62.71 18.21
CA THR A 910 -17.72 63.49 18.77
C THR A 910 -16.88 64.16 17.67
N SER A 911 -16.86 63.62 16.45
CA SER A 911 -16.21 64.24 15.29
C SER A 911 -16.98 65.45 14.73
N ASP A 912 -18.33 65.47 14.82
CA ASP A 912 -19.14 66.62 14.39
C ASP A 912 -19.08 67.82 15.37
N VAL A 913 -18.71 67.60 16.64
CA VAL A 913 -18.59 68.69 17.64
C VAL A 913 -17.22 69.39 17.57
N ARG A 914 -16.25 68.86 16.83
CA ARG A 914 -14.87 69.40 16.78
C ARG A 914 -14.56 70.25 15.55
N THR A 915 -15.54 70.52 14.68
CA THR A 915 -15.38 71.33 13.45
C THR A 915 -16.43 72.44 13.31
N GLY A 916 -16.78 73.13 14.40
CA GLY A 916 -17.69 74.27 14.35
C GLY A 916 -17.51 75.29 15.48
N ASP A 917 -16.51 76.15 15.37
CA ASP A 917 -16.52 77.55 15.84
C ASP A 917 -16.09 78.37 14.62
N THR A 918 -16.84 79.33 14.06
CA THR A 918 -17.26 80.60 14.66
C THR A 918 -18.39 81.26 13.85
N ASN A 919 -19.43 81.78 14.53
CA ASN A 919 -20.02 83.13 14.38
C ASN A 919 -21.45 83.23 14.94
N VAL A 920 -21.64 84.19 15.86
CA VAL A 920 -22.81 85.12 16.04
C VAL A 920 -24.21 84.48 15.88
N ASP A 921 -25.09 84.42 16.88
CA ASP A 921 -25.65 85.56 17.61
C ASP A 921 -26.36 85.15 18.91
N SER A 922 -26.46 86.14 19.79
CA SER A 922 -27.14 86.15 21.07
C SER A 922 -28.66 86.04 20.96
N THR A 923 -29.30 85.08 21.66
CA THR A 923 -30.49 85.31 22.51
C THR A 923 -30.98 84.02 23.21
N GLN A 924 -31.47 84.20 24.44
CA GLN A 924 -32.22 83.27 25.29
C GLN A 924 -31.47 82.15 26.05
N LYS A 925 -30.88 82.56 27.19
CA LYS A 925 -31.03 81.84 28.45
C LYS A 925 -32.39 82.17 29.06
N SER A 926 -33.28 81.19 29.27
CA SER A 926 -34.09 81.10 30.49
C SER A 926 -34.82 79.75 30.61
N ALA A 927 -34.94 79.27 31.86
CA ALA A 927 -35.72 78.15 32.37
C ALA A 927 -35.23 76.72 32.02
N SER A 928 -34.36 76.10 32.81
CA SER A 928 -34.61 75.48 34.14
C SER A 928 -35.40 74.17 34.10
N ARG A 929 -34.69 73.11 34.51
CA ARG A 929 -35.11 72.05 35.45
C ARG A 929 -36.49 71.41 35.26
N ASN A 930 -36.46 70.12 34.91
CA ASN A 930 -37.20 68.97 35.45
C ASN A 930 -37.17 67.94 34.30
N ILE A 931 -36.72 66.70 34.46
CA ILE A 931 -37.28 65.65 35.33
C ILE A 931 -36.18 64.59 35.54
N ILE A 932 -35.92 64.27 36.81
CA ILE A 932 -35.26 63.04 37.25
C ILE A 932 -36.35 61.95 37.37
N ALA A 933 -35.98 60.70 37.08
CA ALA A 933 -36.51 59.43 37.63
C ALA A 933 -37.37 58.50 36.74
N SER A 934 -37.02 57.21 36.87
CA SER A 934 -37.71 55.96 36.51
C SER A 934 -37.73 55.62 35.02
N ARG A 935 -37.32 54.42 34.57
CA ARG A 935 -37.42 53.09 35.18
C ARG A 935 -36.41 52.13 34.55
#